data_AF-A0A2N3VMZ4-F1
#
_entry.id   AF-A0A2N3VMZ4-F1
#
_cell.length_a   1.000
_cell.length_b   1.000
_cell.length_c   1.000
_cell.angle_alpha   90.00
_cell.angle_beta   90.00
_cell.angle_gamma   90.00
#
_symmetry.space_group_name_H-M   'P 1'
#
loop_
_entity.id
_entity.type
_entity.pdbx_description
1 polymer ?
#
loop_
_entity_poly.entity_id
_entity_poly.type
_entity_poly.pdbx_seq_one_letter_code
_entity_poly.pdbx_strand_id
1 'polypeptide(L)'
;MWKRLTRALAVVALVFPGSLAAAPGQTAQETCDAAKLHLDRGSLDRAKELYASVKAEAGNQSCAAEGLRNVAGRRRQAAAFVTEGQLAIRSGHLAEAKKKFHCALERDVNSVAAETGLARVADLDSRPLPTAASNGSRFYSDWALPVGRLAVFAVIGLLILYALSGLLSRVLVNVDAVAWPVGATRAAQGLGLLLLFAAAVMTPLLAMFKPFAPGWTQCWIGAAVLFGVGMAAVVLVLWGTSQQHEAPEPVSTGTAQKTRREKLDQWMVRQRRGCRSWPLLLSSVVAVTAAGILLALVGPRHAYGVRLLLVHIALALIGVLLTAVSFGLKLHLQVEVQRADGSVNAAASDYLLARMKGLGTETPRVLGKAASAPTSTPLSRIPSEELSVLPAGKVVGALSQLFFALRPDLTWRARVTFVDDNRVATALSRNGKHAASTVFSRAELGLPDDGDKQCANAQMLTGAAAFILVHLSEVHPALREDLFGAQRWKSVALQVIARSKSLLADSPERMATRVDLLAKAVNEDPGNDLARFEHVWAVYGAQPYTQMDFAAFAATLGAEYKNRLLSRVEDTAEGWIPLKIRVLYSIAAQRLNAYIASDAPDRDQERAHAREAADELRRLCEKTDWKRKELRRQTETMLPHALNLIHCLNAVDPTEETRTAARGAAQHPHPGQPISPRLAYEYACLHMFIAQQPDLAASLRDIQRTYALQDLQSALLTDANRTDALGDPCFKELRGDERFKKLTRITQAPPPGTPPSADGSAQ
;
A
#
# COMPACT_ATOMS: atom_id res chain seq x y z
N MET A 1 37.96 -8.66 16.22
CA MET A 1 36.87 -9.36 16.94
C MET A 1 36.40 -10.63 16.22
N TRP A 2 36.31 -10.63 14.88
CA TRP A 2 35.95 -11.82 14.07
C TRP A 2 36.93 -13.02 14.19
N LYS A 3 38.23 -12.78 14.42
CA LYS A 3 39.24 -13.83 14.66
C LYS A 3 39.07 -14.62 15.98
N ARG A 4 38.19 -14.20 16.89
CA ARG A 4 37.93 -14.91 18.15
C ARG A 4 36.75 -15.89 18.06
N LEU A 5 35.92 -15.80 17.02
CA LEU A 5 34.78 -16.71 16.80
C LEU A 5 35.15 -17.95 15.97
N THR A 6 36.22 -17.89 15.18
CA THR A 6 36.72 -19.05 14.40
C THR A 6 37.65 -20.00 15.18
N ARG A 7 37.97 -19.71 16.45
CA ARG A 7 38.82 -20.57 17.29
C ARG A 7 38.07 -21.64 18.10
N ALA A 8 36.76 -21.77 17.94
CA ALA A 8 35.97 -22.76 18.66
C ALA A 8 35.89 -24.15 17.99
N LEU A 9 36.65 -24.42 16.91
CA LEU A 9 36.50 -25.69 16.16
C LEU A 9 37.79 -26.41 15.74
N ALA A 10 38.98 -26.04 16.22
CA ALA A 10 40.17 -26.85 16.01
C ALA A 10 41.29 -26.49 17.00
N VAL A 11 41.37 -27.19 18.15
CA VAL A 11 42.61 -27.37 18.92
C VAL A 11 42.52 -28.70 19.68
N VAL A 12 42.92 -29.79 19.04
CA VAL A 12 43.62 -30.88 19.75
C VAL A 12 45.08 -30.47 19.74
N ALA A 13 45.52 -29.84 20.82
CA ALA A 13 46.94 -29.62 21.08
C ALA A 13 47.27 -30.37 22.37
N LEU A 14 48.07 -31.41 22.20
CA LEU A 14 48.81 -32.11 23.25
C LEU A 14 49.60 -31.08 24.07
N VAL A 15 49.11 -30.78 25.27
CA VAL A 15 49.93 -30.18 26.31
C VAL A 15 50.53 -31.35 27.09
N PHE A 16 51.83 -31.58 26.90
CA PHE A 16 52.62 -32.44 27.76
C PHE A 16 52.62 -31.86 29.18
N PRO A 17 52.21 -32.60 30.22
CA PRO A 17 52.56 -32.26 31.58
C PRO A 17 54.04 -32.63 31.77
N GLY A 18 54.90 -31.62 31.96
CA GLY A 18 56.21 -31.84 32.55
C GLY A 18 56.03 -32.34 33.98
N SER A 19 56.15 -33.65 34.18
CA SER A 19 56.21 -34.25 35.50
C SER A 19 57.49 -33.77 36.18
N LEU A 20 57.35 -32.85 37.15
CA LEU A 20 58.39 -32.68 38.16
C LEU A 20 58.45 -33.99 38.96
N ALA A 21 59.48 -34.79 38.68
CA ALA A 21 59.80 -35.97 39.47
C ALA A 21 60.00 -35.52 40.93
N ALA A 22 59.11 -35.97 41.81
CA ALA A 22 59.30 -35.84 43.24
C ALA A 22 60.61 -36.53 43.60
N ALA A 23 61.48 -35.82 44.32
CA ALA A 23 62.68 -36.41 44.90
C ALA A 23 62.27 -37.63 45.75
N PRO A 24 62.89 -38.81 45.55
CA PRO A 24 62.56 -39.98 46.35
C PRO A 24 63.07 -39.75 47.77
N GLY A 25 62.15 -39.62 48.72
CA GLY A 25 62.48 -39.60 50.14
C GLY A 25 61.64 -38.67 51.02
N GLN A 26 60.86 -37.74 50.46
CA GLN A 26 60.04 -36.86 51.31
C GLN A 26 58.84 -37.61 51.88
N THR A 27 58.76 -37.65 53.21
CA THR A 27 57.60 -38.21 53.90
C THR A 27 56.35 -37.37 53.62
N ALA A 28 55.17 -38.00 53.66
CA ALA A 28 53.91 -37.27 53.48
C ALA A 28 53.74 -36.12 54.49
N GLN A 29 54.34 -36.26 55.67
CA GLN A 29 54.39 -35.22 56.70
C GLN A 29 55.21 -34.02 56.24
N GLU A 30 56.41 -34.22 55.69
CA GLU A 30 57.23 -33.14 55.11
C GLU A 30 56.49 -32.41 53.98
N THR A 31 55.73 -33.14 53.16
CA THR A 31 54.92 -32.54 52.09
C THR A 31 53.76 -31.71 52.66
N CYS A 32 53.09 -32.20 53.70
CA CYS A 32 52.03 -31.47 54.41
C CYS A 32 52.58 -30.22 55.15
N ASP A 33 53.78 -30.29 55.73
CA ASP A 33 54.43 -29.18 56.40
C ASP A 33 54.90 -28.12 55.38
N ALA A 34 55.44 -28.53 54.24
CA ALA A 34 55.74 -27.65 53.12
C ALA A 34 54.46 -27.00 52.56
N ALA A 35 53.38 -27.77 52.39
CA ALA A 35 52.08 -27.26 51.95
C ALA A 35 51.50 -26.24 52.95
N LYS A 36 51.65 -26.49 54.25
CA LYS A 36 51.24 -25.58 55.32
C LYS A 36 52.03 -24.27 55.29
N LEU A 37 53.34 -24.35 55.07
CA LEU A 37 54.18 -23.16 54.88
C LEU A 37 53.70 -22.30 53.70
N HIS A 38 53.33 -22.93 52.56
CA HIS A 38 52.75 -22.21 51.42
C HIS A 38 51.36 -21.64 51.71
N LEU A 39 50.53 -22.36 52.47
CA LEU A 39 49.22 -21.89 52.92
C LEU A 39 49.35 -20.65 53.82
N ASP A 40 50.32 -20.66 54.74
CA ASP A 40 50.55 -19.56 55.67
C ASP A 40 51.08 -18.31 54.97
N ARG A 41 51.91 -18.48 53.93
CA ARG A 41 52.39 -17.42 53.04
C ARG A 41 51.35 -16.91 52.03
N GLY A 42 50.12 -17.44 52.03
CA GLY A 42 49.06 -17.03 51.10
C GLY A 42 49.22 -17.56 49.66
N SER A 43 50.19 -18.45 49.40
CA SER A 43 50.40 -19.07 48.09
C SER A 43 49.46 -20.28 47.89
N LEU A 44 48.16 -19.99 47.79
CA LEU A 44 47.10 -21.00 47.91
C LEU A 44 47.09 -22.04 46.80
N ASP A 45 47.48 -21.70 45.56
CA ASP A 45 47.59 -22.67 44.47
C ASP A 45 48.68 -23.71 44.75
N ARG A 46 49.86 -23.27 45.18
CA ARG A 46 50.96 -24.17 45.49
C ARG A 46 50.66 -25.04 46.72
N ALA A 47 50.04 -24.46 47.73
CA ALA A 47 49.56 -25.22 48.90
C ALA A 47 48.55 -26.30 48.48
N LYS A 48 47.60 -25.96 47.59
CA LYS A 48 46.62 -26.91 47.06
C LYS A 48 47.28 -28.06 46.30
N GLU A 49 48.23 -27.74 45.41
CA GLU A 49 48.98 -28.74 44.65
C GLU A 49 49.72 -29.71 45.57
N LEU A 50 50.44 -29.18 46.57
CA LEU A 50 51.20 -29.98 47.52
C LEU A 50 50.28 -30.85 48.38
N TYR A 51 49.20 -30.31 48.96
CA TYR A 51 48.23 -31.11 49.70
C TYR A 51 47.55 -32.17 48.82
N ALA A 52 47.28 -31.87 47.54
CA ALA A 52 46.68 -32.83 46.59
C ALA A 52 47.67 -33.92 46.13
N SER A 53 48.98 -33.69 46.24
CA SER A 53 50.02 -34.65 45.86
C SER A 53 50.26 -35.75 46.91
N VAL A 54 49.79 -35.55 48.15
CA VAL A 54 49.93 -36.52 49.24
C VAL A 54 49.02 -37.73 48.96
N LYS A 55 49.65 -38.90 48.74
CA LYS A 55 48.93 -40.17 48.52
C LYS A 55 48.18 -40.59 49.78
N ALA A 56 46.99 -41.15 49.55
CA ALA A 56 46.03 -41.58 50.55
C ALA A 56 46.44 -42.88 51.29
N GLU A 57 47.61 -42.91 51.93
CA GLU A 57 47.99 -43.99 52.86
C GLU A 57 47.42 -43.74 54.27
N ALA A 58 47.14 -44.82 55.01
CA ALA A 58 46.18 -44.90 56.13
C ALA A 58 46.42 -44.00 57.37
N GLY A 59 47.46 -43.14 57.40
CA GLY A 59 47.69 -42.13 58.44
C GLY A 59 47.75 -40.68 57.95
N ASN A 60 48.02 -40.46 56.66
CA ASN A 60 48.35 -39.13 56.12
C ASN A 60 47.18 -38.43 55.42
N GLN A 61 46.03 -39.10 55.28
CA GLN A 61 44.81 -38.52 54.69
C GLN A 61 44.25 -37.34 55.50
N SER A 62 44.49 -37.31 56.82
CA SER A 62 43.95 -36.26 57.69
C SER A 62 44.56 -34.89 57.36
N CYS A 63 45.90 -34.80 57.23
CA CYS A 63 46.58 -33.53 56.99
C CYS A 63 46.25 -32.93 55.62
N ALA A 64 46.17 -33.77 54.57
CA ALA A 64 45.82 -33.34 53.22
C ALA A 64 44.37 -32.85 53.12
N ALA A 65 43.41 -33.59 53.70
CA ALA A 65 42.00 -33.22 53.66
C ALA A 65 41.69 -31.97 54.50
N GLU A 66 42.36 -31.80 55.65
CA GLU A 66 42.27 -30.59 56.46
C GLU A 66 42.95 -29.40 55.77
N GLY A 67 44.15 -29.62 55.20
CA GLY A 67 44.88 -28.62 54.43
C GLY A 67 44.08 -28.06 53.25
N LEU A 68 43.45 -28.94 52.46
CA LEU A 68 42.58 -28.52 51.34
C LEU A 68 41.33 -27.75 51.82
N ARG A 69 40.75 -28.13 52.96
CA ARG A 69 39.66 -27.37 53.59
C ARG A 69 40.13 -25.97 54.01
N ASN A 70 41.32 -25.87 54.59
CA ASN A 70 41.92 -24.60 55.00
C ASN A 70 42.24 -23.69 53.80
N VAL A 71 42.77 -24.26 52.71
CA VAL A 71 42.95 -23.54 51.42
C VAL A 71 41.63 -22.98 50.91
N ALA A 72 40.57 -23.81 50.87
CA ALA A 72 39.25 -23.38 50.43
C ALA A 72 38.62 -22.31 51.36
N GLY A 73 38.91 -22.37 52.66
CA GLY A 73 38.53 -21.35 53.64
C GLY A 73 39.22 -20.01 53.38
N ARG A 74 40.54 -20.00 53.19
CA ARG A 74 41.30 -18.78 52.89
C ARG A 74 40.87 -18.14 51.57
N ARG A 75 40.59 -18.93 50.51
CA ARG A 75 40.04 -18.40 49.25
C ARG A 75 38.69 -17.71 49.42
N ARG A 76 37.80 -18.28 50.25
CA ARG A 76 36.51 -17.65 50.56
C ARG A 76 36.69 -16.33 51.31
N GLN A 77 37.61 -16.28 52.26
CA GLN A 77 37.93 -15.03 52.98
C GLN A 77 38.54 -13.98 52.03
N ALA A 78 39.49 -14.36 51.17
CA ALA A 78 40.06 -13.46 50.17
C ALA A 78 38.97 -12.91 49.23
N ALA A 79 38.05 -13.75 48.75
CA ALA A 79 36.93 -13.33 47.92
C ALA A 79 35.95 -12.39 48.64
N ALA A 80 35.72 -12.59 49.94
CA ALA A 80 34.92 -11.69 50.77
C ALA A 80 35.58 -10.29 50.84
N PHE A 81 36.89 -10.23 51.11
CA PHE A 81 37.63 -8.97 51.10
C PHE A 81 37.66 -8.28 49.72
N VAL A 82 37.74 -9.04 48.62
CA VAL A 82 37.59 -8.48 47.26
C VAL A 82 36.20 -7.85 47.08
N THR A 83 35.14 -8.50 47.56
CA THR A 83 33.78 -8.00 47.46
C THR A 83 33.59 -6.72 48.29
N GLU A 84 34.12 -6.69 49.51
CA GLU A 84 34.14 -5.49 50.36
C GLU A 84 34.95 -4.35 49.73
N GLY A 85 36.11 -4.65 49.13
CA GLY A 85 36.92 -3.67 48.41
C GLY A 85 36.19 -3.09 47.20
N GLN A 86 35.45 -3.90 46.45
CA GLN A 86 34.60 -3.43 45.35
C GLN A 86 33.44 -2.55 45.84
N LEU A 87 32.85 -2.87 46.99
CA LEU A 87 31.81 -2.04 47.62
C LEU A 87 32.39 -0.69 48.07
N ALA A 88 33.59 -0.68 48.66
CA ALA A 88 34.29 0.54 49.07
C ALA A 88 34.66 1.44 47.89
N ILE A 89 35.02 0.86 46.72
CA ILE A 89 35.17 1.63 45.47
C ILE A 89 33.85 2.33 45.11
N ARG A 90 32.71 1.61 45.17
CA ARG A 90 31.40 2.16 44.80
C ARG A 90 30.92 3.25 45.74
N SER A 91 31.27 3.17 47.03
CA SER A 91 30.94 4.18 48.03
C SER A 91 31.93 5.35 48.07
N GLY A 92 32.97 5.35 47.23
CA GLY A 92 33.95 6.43 47.12
C GLY A 92 35.09 6.38 48.16
N HIS A 93 35.13 5.37 49.02
CA HIS A 93 36.14 5.22 50.06
C HIS A 93 37.38 4.48 49.51
N LEU A 94 38.15 5.16 48.65
CA LEU A 94 39.28 4.55 47.93
C LEU A 94 40.39 4.03 48.87
N ALA A 95 40.67 4.72 49.96
CA ALA A 95 41.63 4.27 50.97
C ALA A 95 41.18 2.96 51.65
N GLU A 96 39.88 2.84 51.96
CA GLU A 96 39.31 1.62 52.52
C GLU A 96 39.33 0.48 51.50
N ALA A 97 38.98 0.75 50.24
CA ALA A 97 39.06 -0.22 49.16
C ALA A 97 40.49 -0.76 49.00
N LYS A 98 41.50 0.14 48.98
CA LYS A 98 42.91 -0.23 48.92
C LYS A 98 43.26 -1.19 50.06
N LYS A 99 42.87 -0.85 51.29
CA LYS A 99 43.09 -1.69 52.47
C LYS A 99 42.45 -3.07 52.32
N LYS A 100 41.18 -3.15 51.89
CA LYS A 100 40.47 -4.42 51.69
C LYS A 100 41.11 -5.31 50.62
N PHE A 101 41.58 -4.75 49.51
CA PHE A 101 42.29 -5.54 48.50
C PHE A 101 43.67 -6.01 48.98
N HIS A 102 44.40 -5.23 49.78
CA HIS A 102 45.63 -5.71 50.42
C HIS A 102 45.33 -6.86 51.39
N CYS A 103 44.27 -6.75 52.22
CA CYS A 103 43.82 -7.87 53.07
C CYS A 103 43.44 -9.12 52.26
N ALA A 104 42.90 -8.95 51.05
CA ALA A 104 42.64 -10.09 50.15
C ALA A 104 43.94 -10.73 49.66
N LEU A 105 44.95 -9.94 49.29
CA LEU A 105 46.27 -10.44 48.85
C LEU A 105 47.06 -11.08 49.99
N GLU A 106 46.92 -10.60 51.23
CA GLU A 106 47.49 -11.26 52.40
C GLU A 106 46.91 -12.66 52.62
N ARG A 107 45.67 -12.90 52.20
CA ARG A 107 45.01 -14.22 52.29
C ARG A 107 45.30 -15.11 51.09
N ASP A 108 45.39 -14.51 49.90
CA ASP A 108 45.71 -15.17 48.63
C ASP A 108 46.57 -14.26 47.76
N VAL A 109 47.89 -14.47 47.81
CA VAL A 109 48.88 -13.61 47.14
C VAL A 109 48.71 -13.58 45.63
N ASN A 110 48.10 -14.62 45.07
CA ASN A 110 47.85 -14.75 43.62
C ASN A 110 46.42 -14.37 43.23
N SER A 111 45.69 -13.63 44.08
CA SER A 111 44.32 -13.21 43.79
C SER A 111 44.29 -12.14 42.68
N VAL A 112 44.11 -12.59 41.43
CA VAL A 112 43.96 -11.73 40.24
C VAL A 112 42.88 -10.67 40.41
N ALA A 113 41.80 -11.00 41.12
CA ALA A 113 40.71 -10.07 41.38
C ALA A 113 41.11 -8.94 42.34
N ALA A 114 41.95 -9.22 43.35
CA ALA A 114 42.47 -8.23 44.27
C ALA A 114 43.51 -7.31 43.60
N GLU A 115 44.41 -7.87 42.78
CA GLU A 115 45.36 -7.09 41.98
C GLU A 115 44.66 -6.15 41.00
N THR A 116 43.66 -6.66 40.26
CA THR A 116 42.83 -5.85 39.36
C THR A 116 42.09 -4.75 40.14
N GLY A 117 41.61 -5.06 41.35
CA GLY A 117 41.02 -4.11 42.27
C GLY A 117 41.98 -2.99 42.67
N LEU A 118 43.22 -3.32 43.05
CA LEU A 118 44.25 -2.33 43.40
C LEU A 118 44.67 -1.46 42.21
N ALA A 119 44.85 -2.05 41.03
CA ALA A 119 45.11 -1.29 39.81
C ALA A 119 43.99 -0.29 39.53
N ARG A 120 42.73 -0.71 39.76
CA ARG A 120 41.58 0.19 39.63
C ARG A 120 41.55 1.28 40.69
N VAL A 121 41.91 1.00 41.94
CA VAL A 121 42.02 2.02 42.99
C VAL A 121 43.12 3.03 42.63
N ALA A 122 44.29 2.59 42.17
CA ALA A 122 45.37 3.49 41.76
C ALA A 122 45.00 4.37 40.55
N ASP A 123 44.27 3.81 39.57
CA ASP A 123 43.71 4.58 38.44
C ASP A 123 42.67 5.62 38.89
N LEU A 124 41.91 5.33 39.96
CA LEU A 124 40.94 6.27 40.53
C LEU A 124 41.60 7.33 41.43
N ASP A 125 42.67 6.97 42.15
CA ASP A 125 43.42 7.87 43.05
C ASP A 125 44.25 8.90 42.25
N SER A 126 44.79 8.48 41.10
CA SER A 126 45.52 9.35 40.17
C SER A 126 44.64 10.27 39.31
N ARG A 127 43.31 10.13 39.39
CA ARG A 127 42.34 10.97 38.67
C ARG A 127 41.43 11.68 39.69
N PRO A 128 41.76 12.90 40.15
CA PRO A 128 40.94 13.63 41.11
C PRO A 128 39.48 13.75 40.63
N LEU A 129 38.56 13.73 41.59
CA LEU A 129 37.11 13.68 41.41
C LEU A 129 36.58 14.65 40.33
N PRO A 130 35.49 14.26 39.63
CA PRO A 130 35.17 14.69 38.27
C PRO A 130 34.82 16.18 38.14
N THR A 131 35.57 16.94 37.33
CA THR A 131 35.07 18.18 36.71
C THR A 131 34.04 17.85 35.63
N ALA A 132 33.09 18.75 35.35
CA ALA A 132 31.93 18.52 34.47
C ALA A 132 32.25 17.88 33.09
N ALA A 133 33.46 18.07 32.56
CA ALA A 133 33.92 17.43 31.32
C ALA A 133 34.05 15.89 31.42
N SER A 134 34.35 15.35 32.60
CA SER A 134 34.53 13.91 32.83
C SER A 134 33.21 13.14 32.93
N ASN A 135 32.10 13.80 33.32
CA ASN A 135 30.76 13.23 33.28
C ASN A 135 30.31 12.93 31.84
N GLY A 136 30.71 13.78 30.88
CA GLY A 136 30.47 13.54 29.46
C GLY A 136 31.20 12.29 28.96
N SER A 137 32.45 12.09 29.37
CA SER A 137 33.23 10.90 28.99
C SER A 137 32.66 9.60 29.57
N ARG A 138 32.23 9.60 30.84
CA ARG A 138 31.56 8.46 31.48
C ARG A 138 30.20 8.18 30.87
N PHE A 139 29.39 9.21 30.62
CA PHE A 139 28.13 9.06 29.90
C PHE A 139 28.35 8.46 28.50
N TYR A 140 29.37 8.92 27.77
CA TYR A 140 29.68 8.38 26.46
C TYR A 140 30.16 6.92 26.52
N SER A 141 31.09 6.58 27.42
CA SER A 141 31.66 5.24 27.53
C SER A 141 30.68 4.21 28.09
N ASP A 142 29.88 4.61 29.08
CA ASP A 142 29.07 3.69 29.87
C ASP A 142 27.64 3.59 29.32
N TRP A 143 27.15 4.63 28.62
CA TRP A 143 25.81 4.66 28.05
C TRP A 143 25.80 4.80 26.54
N ALA A 144 26.37 5.88 25.98
CA ALA A 144 26.20 6.18 24.55
C ALA A 144 26.81 5.10 23.65
N LEU A 145 28.00 4.59 23.99
CA LEU A 145 28.72 3.61 23.20
C LEU A 145 28.08 2.20 23.29
N PRO A 146 27.68 1.69 24.47
CA PRO A 146 26.86 0.49 24.60
C PRO A 146 25.52 0.57 23.87
N VAL A 147 24.77 1.66 24.07
CA VAL A 147 23.48 1.89 23.40
C VAL A 147 23.66 2.00 21.89
N GLY A 148 24.71 2.70 21.44
CA GLY A 148 25.06 2.82 20.02
C GLY A 148 25.39 1.48 19.40
N ARG A 149 26.18 0.63 20.07
CA ARG A 149 26.46 -0.74 19.60
C ARG A 149 25.19 -1.58 19.54
N LEU A 150 24.34 -1.52 20.56
CA LEU A 150 23.06 -2.22 20.58
C LEU A 150 22.17 -1.76 19.42
N ALA A 151 22.06 -0.45 19.19
CA ALA A 151 21.31 0.11 18.09
C ALA A 151 21.82 -0.38 16.73
N VAL A 152 23.14 -0.42 16.52
CA VAL A 152 23.73 -0.96 15.27
C VAL A 152 23.35 -2.43 15.07
N PHE A 153 23.50 -3.29 16.09
CA PHE A 153 23.11 -4.69 15.97
C PHE A 153 21.60 -4.88 15.76
N ALA A 154 20.77 -4.08 16.43
CA ALA A 154 19.32 -4.10 16.25
C ALA A 154 18.92 -3.67 14.83
N VAL A 155 19.53 -2.63 14.28
CA VAL A 155 19.29 -2.18 12.90
C VAL A 155 19.70 -3.27 11.90
N ILE A 156 20.88 -3.87 12.06
CA ILE A 156 21.32 -4.97 11.19
C ILE A 156 20.38 -6.17 11.29
N GLY A 157 20.01 -6.57 12.51
CA GLY A 157 19.06 -7.67 12.74
C GLY A 157 17.70 -7.40 12.11
N LEU A 158 17.18 -6.17 12.26
CA LEU A 158 15.92 -5.75 11.65
C LEU A 158 16.01 -5.79 10.12
N LEU A 159 17.08 -5.29 9.51
CA LEU A 159 17.30 -5.34 8.06
C LEU A 159 17.31 -6.78 7.54
N ILE A 160 17.98 -7.70 8.24
CA ILE A 160 18.01 -9.12 7.87
C ILE A 160 16.61 -9.74 7.95
N LEU A 161 15.88 -9.52 9.05
CA LEU A 161 14.53 -10.07 9.22
C LEU A 161 13.54 -9.47 8.20
N TYR A 162 13.70 -8.19 7.88
CA TYR A 162 12.91 -7.49 6.88
C TYR A 162 13.16 -8.03 5.47
N ALA A 163 14.44 -8.22 5.10
CA ALA A 163 14.84 -8.87 3.86
C ALA A 163 14.30 -10.31 3.76
N LEU A 164 14.39 -11.08 4.85
CA LEU A 164 13.84 -12.43 4.93
C LEU A 164 12.32 -12.43 4.72
N SER A 165 11.60 -11.45 5.29
CA SER A 165 10.16 -11.26 5.07
C SER A 165 9.86 -11.00 3.59
N GLY A 166 10.69 -10.21 2.91
CA GLY A 166 10.58 -9.97 1.47
C GLY A 166 10.80 -11.20 0.61
N LEU A 167 11.79 -12.03 0.95
CA LEU A 167 12.03 -13.29 0.25
C LEU A 167 10.90 -14.30 0.49
N LEU A 168 10.40 -14.36 1.72
CA LEU A 168 9.36 -15.31 2.12
C LEU A 168 7.98 -14.93 1.54
N SER A 169 7.73 -13.66 1.26
CA SER A 169 6.47 -13.21 0.60
C SER A 169 6.26 -13.91 -0.75
N ARG A 170 7.34 -14.21 -1.47
CA ARG A 170 7.32 -14.92 -2.76
C ARG A 170 6.81 -16.34 -2.63
N VAL A 171 7.14 -17.00 -1.52
CA VAL A 171 6.75 -18.38 -1.27
C VAL A 171 5.34 -18.44 -0.69
N LEU A 172 5.04 -17.57 0.27
CA LEU A 172 3.78 -17.59 1.02
C LEU A 172 2.59 -17.04 0.24
N VAL A 173 2.78 -15.98 -0.53
CA VAL A 173 1.69 -15.31 -1.24
C VAL A 173 1.64 -15.81 -2.67
N ASN A 174 0.56 -16.55 -2.98
CA ASN A 174 0.30 -16.96 -4.35
C ASN A 174 -0.04 -15.75 -5.22
N VAL A 175 0.18 -15.87 -6.53
CA VAL A 175 -0.15 -14.85 -7.52
C VAL A 175 -1.62 -14.45 -7.43
N ASP A 176 -2.51 -15.44 -7.29
CA ASP A 176 -3.96 -15.24 -7.28
C ASP A 176 -4.52 -14.87 -5.90
N ALA A 177 -3.64 -14.62 -4.92
CA ALA A 177 -4.05 -14.31 -3.57
C ALA A 177 -4.70 -12.91 -3.51
N VAL A 178 -6.01 -12.87 -3.32
CA VAL A 178 -6.75 -11.60 -3.21
C VAL A 178 -6.17 -10.74 -2.07
N ALA A 179 -6.07 -9.44 -2.27
CA ALA A 179 -5.61 -8.50 -1.26
C ALA A 179 -6.58 -8.47 -0.07
N TRP A 180 -6.01 -8.42 1.12
CA TRP A 180 -6.82 -8.24 2.33
C TRP A 180 -7.36 -6.82 2.41
N PRO A 181 -8.47 -6.62 3.15
CA PRO A 181 -8.91 -5.29 3.54
C PRO A 181 -7.78 -4.47 4.16
N VAL A 182 -7.83 -3.15 3.97
CA VAL A 182 -6.78 -2.23 4.44
C VAL A 182 -6.58 -2.36 5.97
N GLY A 183 -7.66 -2.57 6.73
CA GLY A 183 -7.60 -2.77 8.18
C GLY A 183 -6.81 -4.02 8.58
N ALA A 184 -7.15 -5.18 8.00
CA ALA A 184 -6.48 -6.43 8.27
C ALA A 184 -5.00 -6.40 7.83
N THR A 185 -4.70 -5.83 6.65
CA THR A 185 -3.32 -5.67 6.17
C THR A 185 -2.49 -4.78 7.09
N ARG A 186 -3.05 -3.65 7.56
CA ARG A 186 -2.36 -2.75 8.50
C ARG A 186 -2.14 -3.40 9.86
N ALA A 187 -3.12 -4.15 10.36
CA ALA A 187 -2.98 -4.89 11.61
C ALA A 187 -1.89 -5.98 11.50
N ALA A 188 -1.84 -6.72 10.38
CA ALA A 188 -0.80 -7.71 10.10
C ALA A 188 0.59 -7.06 10.07
N GLN A 189 0.71 -5.95 9.34
CA GLN A 189 1.96 -5.20 9.21
C GLN A 189 2.39 -4.62 10.56
N GLY A 190 1.48 -4.04 11.34
CA GLY A 190 1.77 -3.47 12.65
C GLY A 190 2.24 -4.52 13.65
N LEU A 191 1.51 -5.64 13.76
CA LEU A 191 1.90 -6.75 14.62
C LEU A 191 3.22 -7.38 14.16
N GLY A 192 3.38 -7.60 12.85
CA GLY A 192 4.60 -8.13 12.26
C GLY A 192 5.82 -7.26 12.58
N LEU A 193 5.76 -5.96 12.28
CA LEU A 193 6.86 -5.03 12.54
C LEU A 193 7.17 -4.88 14.04
N LEU A 194 6.15 -4.90 14.90
CA LEU A 194 6.35 -4.87 16.35
C LEU A 194 7.13 -6.10 16.82
N LEU A 195 6.79 -7.30 16.33
CA LEU A 195 7.49 -8.54 16.66
C LEU A 195 8.93 -8.53 16.11
N LEU A 196 9.14 -8.04 14.89
CA LEU A 196 10.47 -7.91 14.31
C LEU A 196 11.34 -6.92 15.10
N PHE A 197 10.80 -5.78 15.48
CA PHE A 197 11.49 -4.79 16.30
C PHE A 197 11.84 -5.34 17.69
N ALA A 198 10.85 -5.98 18.35
CA ALA A 198 11.07 -6.61 19.64
C ALA A 198 12.16 -7.69 19.57
N ALA A 199 12.15 -8.54 18.53
CA ALA A 199 13.18 -9.55 18.33
C ALA A 199 14.57 -8.92 18.09
N ALA A 200 14.65 -7.88 17.26
CA ALA A 200 15.90 -7.20 16.92
C ALA A 200 16.53 -6.47 18.11
N VAL A 201 15.72 -5.92 19.03
CA VAL A 201 16.20 -5.23 20.24
C VAL A 201 16.48 -6.20 21.39
N MET A 202 15.60 -7.17 21.62
CA MET A 202 15.73 -8.09 22.76
C MET A 202 16.87 -9.07 22.59
N THR A 203 17.17 -9.52 21.37
CA THR A 203 18.28 -10.45 21.12
C THR A 203 19.64 -9.90 21.58
N PRO A 204 20.10 -8.70 21.15
CA PRO A 204 21.35 -8.13 21.63
C PRO A 204 21.26 -7.72 23.12
N LEU A 205 20.10 -7.27 23.60
CA LEU A 205 19.91 -6.89 25.00
C LEU A 205 20.09 -8.09 25.95
N LEU A 206 19.48 -9.23 25.62
CA LEU A 206 19.64 -10.48 26.38
C LEU A 206 21.08 -10.99 26.33
N ALA A 207 21.74 -10.89 25.18
CA ALA A 207 23.13 -11.30 25.03
C ALA A 207 24.11 -10.41 25.83
N MET A 208 23.86 -9.10 25.87
CA MET A 208 24.77 -8.11 26.45
C MET A 208 24.59 -7.94 27.95
N PHE A 209 23.36 -7.82 28.44
CA PHE A 209 23.09 -7.45 29.83
C PHE A 209 22.75 -8.64 30.73
N LYS A 210 22.36 -9.79 30.16
CA LYS A 210 21.80 -10.93 30.90
C LYS A 210 20.91 -10.47 32.08
N PRO A 211 19.95 -9.55 31.86
CA PRO A 211 19.33 -8.78 32.94
C PRO A 211 18.49 -9.66 33.89
N PHE A 212 18.14 -10.86 33.47
CA PHE A 212 17.33 -11.80 34.23
C PHE A 212 18.00 -13.17 34.22
N ALA A 213 18.08 -13.82 35.39
CA ALA A 213 18.31 -15.26 35.46
C ALA A 213 16.95 -15.94 35.18
N PRO A 214 16.76 -16.56 34.00
CA PRO A 214 15.42 -16.99 33.62
C PRO A 214 14.94 -18.10 34.53
N GLY A 215 13.83 -17.84 35.21
CA GLY A 215 13.13 -18.80 36.06
C GLY A 215 12.08 -19.60 35.30
N TRP A 216 11.55 -20.64 35.94
CA TRP A 216 10.45 -21.45 35.41
C TRP A 216 9.20 -20.62 35.07
N THR A 217 8.88 -19.62 35.89
CA THR A 217 7.74 -18.70 35.69
C THR A 217 7.85 -17.91 34.37
N GLN A 218 9.05 -17.45 34.02
CA GLN A 218 9.29 -16.72 32.77
C GLN A 218 9.10 -17.61 31.54
N CYS A 219 9.39 -18.91 31.64
CA CYS A 219 9.14 -19.85 30.54
C CYS A 219 7.64 -20.03 30.29
N TRP A 220 6.83 -20.13 31.34
CA TRP A 220 5.37 -20.20 31.22
C TRP A 220 4.77 -18.93 30.66
N ILE A 221 5.22 -17.76 31.13
CA ILE A 221 4.79 -16.47 30.60
C ILE A 221 5.16 -16.39 29.10
N GLY A 222 6.38 -16.78 28.73
CA GLY A 222 6.81 -16.84 27.33
C GLY A 222 5.95 -17.74 26.47
N ALA A 223 5.59 -18.94 26.95
CA ALA A 223 4.69 -19.87 26.26
C ALA A 223 3.27 -19.30 26.12
N ALA A 224 2.74 -18.65 27.16
CA ALA A 224 1.43 -18.01 27.13
C ALA A 224 1.38 -16.82 26.15
N VAL A 225 2.43 -15.98 26.14
CA VAL A 225 2.57 -14.88 25.17
C VAL A 225 2.65 -15.43 23.75
N LEU A 226 3.45 -16.47 23.51
CA LEU A 226 3.55 -17.11 22.20
C LEU A 226 2.21 -17.67 21.74
N PHE A 227 1.46 -18.33 22.62
CA PHE A 227 0.11 -18.81 22.32
C PHE A 227 -0.84 -17.66 21.96
N GLY A 228 -0.88 -16.59 22.78
CA GLY A 228 -1.73 -15.43 22.51
C GLY A 228 -1.42 -14.74 21.19
N VAL A 229 -0.14 -14.52 20.89
CA VAL A 229 0.32 -13.92 19.62
C VAL A 229 0.04 -14.86 18.44
N GLY A 230 0.30 -16.15 18.57
CA GLY A 230 0.00 -17.15 17.54
C GLY A 230 -1.49 -17.22 17.22
N MET A 231 -2.34 -17.21 18.24
CA MET A 231 -3.81 -17.16 18.07
C MET A 231 -4.26 -15.85 17.41
N ALA A 232 -3.72 -14.70 17.84
CA ALA A 232 -4.02 -13.42 17.22
C ALA A 232 -3.62 -13.40 15.74
N ALA A 233 -2.47 -13.97 15.38
CA ALA A 233 -2.02 -14.12 14.01
C ALA A 233 -2.98 -15.00 13.18
N VAL A 234 -3.41 -16.16 13.72
CA VAL A 234 -4.39 -17.03 13.06
C VAL A 234 -5.72 -16.32 12.85
N VAL A 235 -6.26 -15.67 13.88
CA VAL A 235 -7.52 -14.90 13.78
C VAL A 235 -7.40 -13.80 12.73
N LEU A 236 -6.26 -13.12 12.68
CA LEU A 236 -6.02 -12.06 11.71
C LEU A 236 -5.97 -12.59 10.27
N VAL A 237 -5.32 -13.74 10.04
CA VAL A 237 -5.31 -14.42 8.73
C VAL A 237 -6.74 -14.81 8.33
N LEU A 238 -7.48 -15.44 9.25
CA LEU A 238 -8.87 -15.84 9.00
C LEU A 238 -9.76 -14.63 8.71
N TRP A 239 -9.62 -13.54 9.45
CA TRP A 239 -10.34 -12.29 9.22
C TRP A 239 -10.00 -11.65 7.87
N GLY A 240 -8.71 -11.63 7.50
CA GLY A 240 -8.25 -11.15 6.19
C GLY A 240 -8.86 -11.96 5.04
N THR A 241 -8.96 -13.29 5.20
CA THR A 241 -9.56 -14.17 4.19
C THR A 241 -11.09 -14.12 4.12
N SER A 242 -11.78 -13.89 5.25
CA SER A 242 -13.25 -13.90 5.27
C SER A 242 -13.86 -12.71 4.53
N GLN A 243 -13.20 -11.56 4.55
CA GLN A 243 -13.66 -10.36 3.85
C GLN A 243 -13.38 -10.36 2.34
N GLN A 244 -12.57 -11.29 1.82
CA GLN A 244 -12.30 -11.39 0.37
C GLN A 244 -13.52 -11.78 -0.47
N HIS A 245 -14.56 -12.34 0.17
CA HIS A 245 -15.75 -12.87 -0.51
C HIS A 245 -17.01 -12.00 -0.36
N GLU A 246 -16.88 -10.76 0.10
CA GLU A 246 -17.94 -9.75 -0.06
C GLU A 246 -17.97 -9.16 -1.49
N ALA A 247 -17.54 -9.94 -2.50
CA ALA A 247 -17.97 -9.62 -3.85
C ALA A 247 -19.51 -9.71 -3.84
N PRO A 248 -20.23 -8.67 -4.29
CA PRO A 248 -21.69 -8.70 -4.31
C PRO A 248 -22.12 -9.93 -5.11
N GLU A 249 -22.65 -10.94 -4.43
CA GLU A 249 -23.33 -12.03 -5.13
C GLU A 249 -24.38 -11.36 -6.02
N PRO A 250 -24.48 -11.75 -7.31
CA PRO A 250 -25.51 -11.20 -8.17
C PRO A 250 -26.83 -11.37 -7.43
N VAL A 251 -27.45 -10.24 -7.10
CA VAL A 251 -28.69 -10.19 -6.32
C VAL A 251 -29.71 -11.05 -7.04
N SER A 252 -29.83 -12.31 -6.60
CA SER A 252 -30.86 -13.21 -7.08
C SER A 252 -32.15 -12.62 -6.56
N THR A 253 -32.96 -12.07 -7.46
CA THR A 253 -34.20 -11.32 -7.20
C THR A 253 -35.34 -12.20 -6.65
N GLY A 254 -35.02 -13.31 -5.98
CA GLY A 254 -35.99 -14.17 -5.31
C GLY A 254 -36.05 -13.86 -3.82
N THR A 255 -37.19 -13.33 -3.37
CA THR A 255 -37.60 -13.03 -1.99
C THR A 255 -37.74 -14.28 -1.10
N ALA A 256 -36.85 -15.26 -1.23
CA ALA A 256 -36.80 -16.41 -0.33
C ALA A 256 -35.98 -16.02 0.91
N GLN A 257 -36.67 -15.87 2.04
CA GLN A 257 -36.11 -15.72 3.38
C GLN A 257 -35.18 -16.90 3.68
N LYS A 258 -33.90 -16.78 3.28
CA LYS A 258 -32.90 -17.84 3.47
C LYS A 258 -32.79 -18.19 4.95
N THR A 259 -33.07 -19.44 5.26
CA THR A 259 -33.01 -19.98 6.61
C THR A 259 -31.59 -19.83 7.19
N ARG A 260 -31.48 -19.66 8.52
CA ARG A 260 -30.19 -19.49 9.22
C ARG A 260 -29.17 -20.60 8.90
N ARG A 261 -29.63 -21.79 8.51
CA ARG A 261 -28.79 -22.92 8.07
C ARG A 261 -28.10 -22.66 6.74
N GLU A 262 -28.78 -22.12 5.74
CA GLU A 262 -28.16 -21.79 4.45
C GLU A 262 -27.09 -20.69 4.57
N LYS A 263 -27.28 -19.73 5.47
CA LYS A 263 -26.25 -18.73 5.79
C LYS A 263 -25.00 -19.36 6.39
N LEU A 264 -25.17 -20.34 7.29
CA LEU A 264 -24.07 -21.10 7.90
C LEU A 264 -23.35 -21.96 6.87
N ASP A 265 -24.08 -22.66 5.99
CA ASP A 265 -23.49 -23.49 4.94
C ASP A 265 -22.73 -22.65 3.91
N GLN A 266 -23.29 -21.51 3.47
CA GLN A 266 -22.57 -20.55 2.61
C GLN A 266 -21.31 -20.01 3.28
N TRP A 267 -21.39 -19.66 4.57
CA TRP A 267 -20.23 -19.20 5.33
C TRP A 267 -19.14 -20.28 5.43
N MET A 268 -19.50 -21.55 5.71
CA MET A 268 -18.57 -22.68 5.78
C MET A 268 -17.92 -22.97 4.43
N VAL A 269 -18.67 -22.92 3.32
CA VAL A 269 -18.11 -23.13 1.97
C VAL A 269 -17.15 -21.99 1.58
N ARG A 270 -17.48 -20.74 1.91
CA ARG A 270 -16.58 -19.58 1.71
C ARG A 270 -15.28 -19.75 2.49
N GLN A 271 -15.37 -20.15 3.76
CA GLN A 271 -14.19 -20.33 4.60
C GLN A 271 -13.31 -21.49 4.15
N ARG A 272 -13.90 -22.59 3.65
CA ARG A 272 -13.13 -23.68 3.02
C ARG A 272 -12.36 -23.24 1.78
N ARG A 273 -12.90 -22.35 0.95
CA ARG A 273 -12.17 -21.80 -0.21
C ARG A 273 -11.05 -20.86 0.22
N GLY A 274 -11.28 -19.98 1.21
CA GLY A 274 -10.27 -19.08 1.77
C GLY A 274 -9.10 -19.82 2.44
N CYS A 275 -9.38 -20.87 3.22
CA CYS A 275 -8.31 -21.71 3.80
C CYS A 275 -7.49 -22.45 2.73
N ARG A 276 -8.08 -22.72 1.56
CA ARG A 276 -7.40 -23.40 0.45
C ARG A 276 -6.40 -22.50 -0.28
N SER A 277 -6.57 -21.18 -0.23
CA SER A 277 -5.62 -20.23 -0.83
C SER A 277 -4.47 -19.83 0.10
N TRP A 278 -4.59 -20.08 1.41
CA TRP A 278 -3.55 -19.75 2.43
C TRP A 278 -3.07 -20.92 3.31
N PRO A 279 -3.04 -22.19 2.85
CA PRO A 279 -2.72 -23.32 3.72
C PRO A 279 -1.28 -23.26 4.23
N LEU A 280 -0.34 -22.79 3.39
CA LEU A 280 1.06 -22.62 3.74
C LEU A 280 1.26 -21.61 4.87
N LEU A 281 0.57 -20.47 4.83
CA LEU A 281 0.67 -19.45 5.87
C LEU A 281 0.08 -19.94 7.20
N LEU A 282 -1.15 -20.47 7.16
CA LEU A 282 -1.83 -20.96 8.37
C LEU A 282 -1.05 -22.12 9.00
N SER A 283 -0.62 -23.10 8.20
CA SER A 283 0.19 -24.22 8.70
C SER A 283 1.53 -23.75 9.26
N SER A 284 2.20 -22.79 8.62
CA SER A 284 3.46 -22.23 9.12
C SER A 284 3.29 -21.51 10.45
N VAL A 285 2.27 -20.67 10.60
CA VAL A 285 1.99 -19.95 11.86
C VAL A 285 1.66 -20.95 12.98
N VAL A 286 0.80 -21.93 12.71
CA VAL A 286 0.42 -22.97 13.68
C VAL A 286 1.64 -23.83 14.06
N ALA A 287 2.43 -24.28 13.08
CA ALA A 287 3.61 -25.10 13.31
C ALA A 287 4.67 -24.36 14.13
N VAL A 288 4.98 -23.10 13.79
CA VAL A 288 5.94 -22.27 14.55
C VAL A 288 5.46 -22.03 15.98
N THR A 289 4.16 -21.75 16.15
CA THR A 289 3.56 -21.54 17.48
C THR A 289 3.63 -22.82 18.31
N ALA A 290 3.19 -23.95 17.76
CA ALA A 290 3.18 -25.24 18.45
C ALA A 290 4.61 -25.71 18.81
N ALA A 291 5.55 -25.60 17.87
CA ALA A 291 6.95 -25.96 18.10
C ALA A 291 7.59 -25.07 19.17
N GLY A 292 7.35 -23.76 19.14
CA GLY A 292 7.88 -22.84 20.15
C GLY A 292 7.31 -23.10 21.55
N ILE A 293 6.01 -23.40 21.67
CA ILE A 293 5.37 -23.78 22.94
C ILE A 293 5.96 -25.10 23.45
N LEU A 294 6.06 -26.12 22.58
CA LEU A 294 6.60 -27.43 22.93
C LEU A 294 8.05 -27.31 23.43
N LEU A 295 8.89 -26.55 22.72
CA LEU A 295 10.29 -26.33 23.10
C LEU A 295 10.42 -25.53 24.40
N ALA A 296 9.53 -24.56 24.64
CA ALA A 296 9.51 -23.79 25.89
C ALA A 296 9.16 -24.67 27.11
N LEU A 297 8.22 -25.61 26.95
CA LEU A 297 7.74 -26.47 28.03
C LEU A 297 8.64 -27.69 28.27
N VAL A 298 9.06 -28.38 27.20
CA VAL A 298 9.70 -29.70 27.24
C VAL A 298 11.25 -29.65 27.20
N GLY A 299 11.87 -28.50 26.92
CA GLY A 299 13.33 -28.39 26.84
C GLY A 299 14.10 -28.84 28.11
N PRO A 300 15.44 -28.88 28.10
CA PRO A 300 16.20 -29.28 29.29
C PRO A 300 15.90 -28.37 30.50
N ARG A 301 15.64 -28.94 31.68
CA ARG A 301 15.29 -28.18 32.91
C ARG A 301 16.39 -27.25 33.39
N HIS A 302 17.65 -27.53 33.03
CA HIS A 302 18.80 -26.72 33.46
C HIS A 302 19.17 -25.59 32.47
N ALA A 303 18.45 -25.45 31.34
CA ALA A 303 18.80 -24.53 30.26
C ALA A 303 17.72 -23.46 29.99
N TYR A 304 17.25 -22.78 31.03
CA TYR A 304 16.19 -21.75 30.92
C TYR A 304 16.52 -20.63 29.92
N GLY A 305 17.79 -20.25 29.77
CA GLY A 305 18.22 -19.27 28.77
C GLY A 305 17.97 -19.72 27.33
N VAL A 306 18.17 -21.01 27.04
CA VAL A 306 17.92 -21.57 25.70
C VAL A 306 16.41 -21.61 25.40
N ARG A 307 15.59 -21.99 26.39
CA ARG A 307 14.12 -22.01 26.24
C ARG A 307 13.58 -20.61 25.90
N LEU A 308 14.03 -19.58 26.62
CA LEU A 308 13.60 -18.21 26.37
C LEU A 308 14.06 -17.71 24.98
N LEU A 309 15.28 -18.06 24.57
CA LEU A 309 15.78 -17.75 23.22
C LEU A 309 14.90 -18.38 22.12
N LEU A 310 14.48 -19.64 22.29
CA LEU A 310 13.59 -20.33 21.35
C LEU A 310 12.22 -19.67 21.24
N VAL A 311 11.66 -19.16 22.34
CA VAL A 311 10.42 -18.36 22.31
C VAL A 311 10.60 -17.08 21.49
N HIS A 312 11.72 -16.38 21.66
CA HIS A 312 12.01 -15.17 20.88
C HIS A 312 12.18 -15.47 19.40
N ILE A 313 12.84 -16.58 19.05
CA ILE A 313 12.98 -17.03 17.66
C ILE A 313 11.60 -17.34 17.06
N ALA A 314 10.73 -18.04 17.79
CA ALA A 314 9.37 -18.34 17.32
C ALA A 314 8.54 -17.06 17.10
N LEU A 315 8.60 -16.10 18.03
CA LEU A 315 7.94 -14.79 17.87
C LEU A 315 8.50 -14.00 16.68
N ALA A 316 9.83 -14.02 16.48
CA ALA A 316 10.47 -13.39 15.33
C ALA A 316 10.00 -14.01 14.01
N LEU A 317 9.89 -15.35 13.95
CA LEU A 317 9.39 -16.08 12.78
C LEU A 317 7.93 -15.74 12.49
N ILE A 318 7.06 -15.65 13.51
CA ILE A 318 5.67 -15.18 13.33
C ILE A 318 5.67 -13.74 12.79
N GLY A 319 6.54 -12.87 13.32
CA GLY A 319 6.73 -11.51 12.81
C GLY A 319 7.14 -11.46 11.34
N VAL A 320 8.08 -12.31 10.92
CA VAL A 320 8.52 -12.47 9.53
C VAL A 320 7.36 -12.96 8.66
N LEU A 321 6.60 -13.96 9.08
CA LEU A 321 5.45 -14.50 8.34
C LEU A 321 4.36 -13.43 8.11
N LEU A 322 3.96 -12.70 9.15
CA LEU A 322 2.94 -11.64 9.04
C LEU A 322 3.42 -10.47 8.17
N THR A 323 4.67 -10.07 8.35
CA THR A 323 5.28 -9.00 7.56
C THR A 323 5.39 -9.41 6.09
N ALA A 324 5.82 -10.64 5.80
CA ALA A 324 5.90 -11.20 4.45
C ALA A 324 4.56 -11.19 3.73
N VAL A 325 3.47 -11.57 4.41
CA VAL A 325 2.12 -11.53 3.85
C VAL A 325 1.68 -10.10 3.60
N SER A 326 1.92 -9.20 4.56
CA SER A 326 1.61 -7.78 4.39
C SER A 326 2.33 -7.16 3.20
N PHE A 327 3.56 -7.58 2.92
CA PHE A 327 4.27 -7.17 1.71
C PHE A 327 3.65 -7.80 0.48
N GLY A 328 3.55 -9.12 0.38
CA GLY A 328 3.05 -9.76 -0.83
C GLY A 328 1.61 -9.40 -1.23
N LEU A 329 0.83 -8.83 -0.31
CA LEU A 329 -0.54 -8.33 -0.56
C LEU A 329 -0.62 -6.86 -0.96
N LYS A 330 0.41 -6.04 -0.77
CA LYS A 330 0.38 -4.62 -1.17
C LYS A 330 0.24 -4.48 -2.69
N LEU A 331 -0.43 -3.43 -3.15
CA LEU A 331 -0.48 -3.06 -4.55
C LEU A 331 0.69 -2.12 -4.87
N HIS A 332 1.93 -2.58 -4.93
CA HIS A 332 3.04 -1.74 -5.38
C HIS A 332 3.47 -2.19 -6.77
N LEU A 333 3.14 -1.37 -7.76
CA LEU A 333 3.36 -1.69 -9.17
C LEU A 333 4.58 -0.94 -9.71
N GLN A 334 5.55 -1.70 -10.21
CA GLN A 334 6.61 -1.20 -11.07
C GLN A 334 6.21 -1.45 -12.53
N VAL A 335 6.25 -0.40 -13.34
CA VAL A 335 5.93 -0.46 -14.77
C VAL A 335 7.20 -0.21 -15.57
N GLU A 336 7.49 -1.08 -16.53
CA GLU A 336 8.67 -0.96 -17.39
C GLU A 336 8.25 -1.19 -18.85
N VAL A 337 8.47 -0.19 -19.70
CA VAL A 337 8.27 -0.32 -21.14
C VAL A 337 9.62 -0.48 -21.83
N GLN A 338 9.79 -1.53 -22.61
CA GLN A 338 10.98 -1.86 -23.38
C GLN A 338 10.69 -1.68 -24.88
N ARG A 339 11.66 -1.18 -25.62
CA ARG A 339 11.65 -1.18 -27.09
C ARG A 339 12.02 -2.57 -27.62
N ALA A 340 11.90 -2.76 -28.94
CA ALA A 340 12.28 -4.01 -29.60
C ALA A 340 13.77 -4.38 -29.41
N ASP A 341 14.63 -3.38 -29.17
CA ASP A 341 16.07 -3.57 -28.87
C ASP A 341 16.35 -3.97 -27.40
N GLY A 342 15.31 -4.08 -26.56
CA GLY A 342 15.42 -4.38 -25.13
C GLY A 342 15.76 -3.17 -24.24
N SER A 343 15.96 -1.98 -24.81
CA SER A 343 16.20 -0.75 -24.04
C SER A 343 14.94 -0.25 -23.36
N VAL A 344 15.08 0.28 -22.14
CA VAL A 344 13.96 0.84 -21.36
C VAL A 344 13.57 2.21 -21.90
N ASN A 345 12.31 2.38 -22.28
CA ASN A 345 11.72 3.65 -22.71
C ASN A 345 11.01 4.32 -21.53
N ALA A 346 11.69 5.28 -20.89
CA ALA A 346 11.15 6.02 -19.75
C ALA A 346 9.87 6.79 -20.09
N ALA A 347 9.84 7.51 -21.23
CA ALA A 347 8.68 8.28 -21.66
C ALA A 347 7.45 7.41 -21.91
N ALA A 348 7.62 6.24 -22.53
CA ALA A 348 6.54 5.28 -22.72
C ALA A 348 6.08 4.65 -21.38
N SER A 349 7.00 4.46 -20.43
CA SER A 349 6.68 3.97 -19.08
C SER A 349 5.86 4.98 -18.29
N ASP A 350 6.20 6.26 -18.38
CA ASP A 350 5.46 7.37 -17.78
C ASP A 350 4.08 7.53 -18.44
N TYR A 351 4.01 7.44 -19.77
CA TYR A 351 2.74 7.44 -20.49
C TYR A 351 1.85 6.28 -20.05
N LEU A 352 2.39 5.05 -19.99
CA LEU A 352 1.66 3.87 -19.55
C LEU A 352 1.13 4.03 -18.12
N LEU A 353 1.96 4.54 -17.20
CA LEU A 353 1.56 4.81 -15.83
C LEU A 353 0.47 5.89 -15.75
N ALA A 354 0.62 6.98 -16.50
CA ALA A 354 -0.39 8.04 -16.61
C ALA A 354 -1.70 7.50 -17.18
N ARG A 355 -1.63 6.58 -18.15
CA ARG A 355 -2.79 5.95 -18.75
C ARG A 355 -3.48 5.00 -17.78
N MET A 356 -2.74 4.16 -17.07
CA MET A 356 -3.28 3.33 -15.98
C MET A 356 -3.99 4.16 -14.91
N LYS A 357 -3.44 5.34 -14.59
CA LYS A 357 -4.05 6.31 -13.67
C LYS A 357 -5.33 6.94 -14.25
N GLY A 358 -5.41 7.14 -15.57
CA GLY A 358 -6.56 7.74 -16.26
C GLY A 358 -7.59 6.77 -16.84
N LEU A 359 -7.37 5.44 -16.72
CA LEU A 359 -8.27 4.41 -17.27
C LEU A 359 -9.49 4.12 -16.38
N GLY A 360 -9.57 4.73 -15.20
CA GLY A 360 -10.80 4.90 -14.42
C GLY A 360 -11.38 6.30 -14.60
N THR A 361 -12.65 6.51 -14.25
CA THR A 361 -13.24 7.88 -14.24
C THR A 361 -12.60 8.78 -13.18
N GLU A 362 -11.96 8.16 -12.17
CA GLU A 362 -11.14 8.80 -11.15
C GLU A 362 -9.80 8.07 -11.10
N THR A 363 -8.71 8.80 -10.81
CA THR A 363 -7.42 8.15 -10.49
C THR A 363 -7.64 7.19 -9.32
N PRO A 364 -7.51 5.86 -9.48
CA PRO A 364 -7.68 4.96 -8.35
C PRO A 364 -6.65 5.36 -7.31
N ARG A 365 -7.07 5.90 -6.16
CA ARG A 365 -6.15 6.43 -5.13
C ARG A 365 -5.08 5.43 -4.73
N VAL A 366 -5.45 4.15 -4.81
CA VAL A 366 -4.57 3.01 -4.55
C VAL A 366 -3.40 2.98 -5.55
N LEU A 367 -3.64 3.20 -6.85
CA LEU A 367 -2.58 3.30 -7.86
C LEU A 367 -1.79 4.60 -7.74
N GLY A 368 -2.44 5.71 -7.38
CA GLY A 368 -1.80 7.02 -7.24
C GLY A 368 -0.64 7.02 -6.24
N LYS A 369 -0.80 6.33 -5.10
CA LYS A 369 0.24 6.21 -4.06
C LYS A 369 1.20 5.05 -4.27
N ALA A 370 0.84 4.08 -5.09
CA ALA A 370 1.47 2.77 -5.05
C ALA A 370 2.08 2.31 -6.38
N ALA A 371 1.73 2.96 -7.50
CA ALA A 371 2.39 2.80 -8.77
C ALA A 371 3.47 3.89 -8.95
N SER A 372 4.70 3.46 -9.19
CA SER A 372 5.83 4.35 -9.47
C SER A 372 6.44 3.96 -10.80
N ALA A 373 6.66 4.95 -11.67
CA ALA A 373 7.58 4.77 -12.78
C ALA A 373 8.96 4.47 -12.17
N PRO A 374 9.83 3.71 -12.84
CA PRO A 374 11.22 3.58 -12.43
C PRO A 374 11.85 4.98 -12.49
N THR A 375 11.72 5.75 -11.41
CA THR A 375 12.57 6.90 -11.17
C THR A 375 13.97 6.34 -11.25
N SER A 376 14.76 6.86 -12.21
CA SER A 376 16.16 6.51 -12.42
C SER A 376 16.77 6.04 -11.11
N THR A 377 16.88 4.72 -10.92
CA THR A 377 17.36 4.19 -9.64
C THR A 377 18.68 4.89 -9.32
N PRO A 378 19.05 5.15 -8.06
CA PRO A 378 20.33 5.78 -7.76
C PRO A 378 21.52 5.08 -8.45
N LEU A 379 21.38 3.78 -8.75
CA LEU A 379 22.29 2.98 -9.59
C LEU A 379 22.37 3.38 -11.07
N SER A 380 21.29 3.88 -11.69
CA SER A 380 21.29 4.38 -13.07
C SER A 380 21.74 5.85 -13.18
N ARG A 381 22.01 6.51 -12.04
CA ARG A 381 22.67 7.84 -11.98
C ARG A 381 24.16 7.74 -11.67
N ILE A 382 24.67 6.55 -11.37
CA ILE A 382 26.12 6.33 -11.25
C ILE A 382 26.66 6.41 -12.68
N PRO A 383 27.49 7.41 -13.02
CA PRO A 383 28.09 7.51 -14.34
C PRO A 383 28.85 6.21 -14.64
N SER A 384 28.72 5.72 -15.87
CA SER A 384 29.35 4.47 -16.34
C SER A 384 30.86 4.42 -16.10
N GLU A 385 31.49 5.59 -15.95
CA GLU A 385 32.91 5.77 -15.62
C GLU A 385 33.26 5.34 -14.18
N GLU A 386 32.37 5.54 -13.19
CA GLU A 386 32.57 5.09 -11.79
C GLU A 386 32.25 3.60 -11.59
N LEU A 387 31.43 3.02 -12.49
CA LEU A 387 31.16 1.57 -12.53
C LEU A 387 32.25 0.78 -13.27
N SER A 388 33.21 1.46 -13.93
CA SER A 388 34.31 0.80 -14.66
C SER A 388 35.38 0.16 -13.75
N VAL A 389 35.40 0.52 -12.46
CA VAL A 389 36.35 -0.04 -11.47
C VAL A 389 35.86 -1.38 -10.88
N LEU A 390 34.60 -1.75 -11.13
CA LEU A 390 34.05 -3.08 -10.82
C LEU A 390 34.01 -3.91 -12.11
N PRO A 391 34.35 -5.21 -12.10
CA PRO A 391 34.34 -6.05 -13.30
C PRO A 391 32.95 -6.01 -13.97
N ALA A 392 32.87 -5.28 -15.08
CA ALA A 392 31.65 -4.83 -15.70
C ALA A 392 30.86 -5.99 -16.34
N GLY A 393 29.55 -5.96 -16.18
CA GLY A 393 28.59 -6.82 -16.88
C GLY A 393 27.78 -7.74 -15.97
N LYS A 394 28.43 -8.53 -15.11
CA LYS A 394 27.73 -9.55 -14.29
C LYS A 394 27.45 -9.10 -12.86
N VAL A 395 28.35 -8.36 -12.24
CA VAL A 395 28.26 -8.01 -10.81
C VAL A 395 27.22 -6.91 -10.55
N VAL A 396 27.12 -5.90 -11.41
CA VAL A 396 26.11 -4.84 -11.30
C VAL A 396 24.71 -5.37 -11.64
N GLY A 397 24.61 -6.25 -12.64
CA GLY A 397 23.38 -6.99 -12.94
C GLY A 397 22.94 -7.87 -11.77
N ALA A 398 23.87 -8.60 -11.16
CA ALA A 398 23.60 -9.43 -9.98
C ALA A 398 23.25 -8.60 -8.74
N LEU A 399 23.93 -7.47 -8.48
CA LEU A 399 23.65 -6.57 -7.35
C LEU A 399 22.32 -5.84 -7.53
N SER A 400 21.97 -5.39 -8.73
CA SER A 400 20.66 -4.80 -9.00
C SER A 400 19.57 -5.86 -8.91
N GLN A 401 19.76 -7.06 -9.46
CA GLN A 401 18.84 -8.19 -9.27
C GLN A 401 18.70 -8.56 -7.79
N LEU A 402 19.80 -8.58 -7.02
CA LEU A 402 19.78 -8.85 -5.59
C LEU A 402 19.07 -7.73 -4.83
N PHE A 403 19.32 -6.47 -5.18
CA PHE A 403 18.67 -5.30 -4.59
C PHE A 403 17.16 -5.26 -4.90
N PHE A 404 16.77 -5.50 -6.15
CA PHE A 404 15.37 -5.65 -6.53
C PHE A 404 14.76 -6.93 -5.94
N ALA A 405 15.57 -7.97 -5.72
CA ALA A 405 15.08 -9.18 -5.09
C ALA A 405 14.83 -9.01 -3.59
N LEU A 406 15.66 -8.18 -2.95
CA LEU A 406 15.62 -7.85 -1.54
C LEU A 406 14.68 -6.70 -1.22
N ARG A 407 14.21 -5.91 -2.20
CA ARG A 407 13.17 -4.88 -1.99
C ARG A 407 11.82 -5.58 -1.83
N PRO A 408 11.31 -5.72 -0.59
CA PRO A 408 10.00 -6.32 -0.36
C PRO A 408 8.86 -5.42 -0.84
N ASP A 409 9.17 -4.17 -1.15
CA ASP A 409 8.20 -3.12 -1.43
C ASP A 409 7.62 -3.20 -2.84
N LEU A 410 8.23 -3.97 -3.76
CA LEU A 410 7.77 -4.10 -5.14
C LEU A 410 7.08 -5.45 -5.34
N THR A 411 5.76 -5.45 -5.14
CA THR A 411 4.96 -6.66 -5.19
C THR A 411 4.56 -7.02 -6.61
N TRP A 412 4.26 -6.03 -7.44
CA TRP A 412 3.84 -6.20 -8.82
C TRP A 412 4.87 -5.59 -9.78
N ARG A 413 5.14 -6.30 -10.85
CA ARG A 413 5.95 -5.78 -11.96
C ARG A 413 5.27 -6.08 -13.28
N ALA A 414 4.97 -5.03 -14.02
CA ALA A 414 4.49 -5.08 -15.39
C ALA A 414 5.64 -4.72 -16.33
N ARG A 415 5.93 -5.61 -17.27
CA ARG A 415 6.86 -5.37 -18.37
C ARG A 415 6.08 -5.36 -19.67
N VAL A 416 6.23 -4.30 -20.45
CA VAL A 416 5.60 -4.11 -21.74
C VAL A 416 6.71 -3.97 -22.77
N THR A 417 6.77 -4.85 -23.76
CA THR A 417 7.83 -4.85 -24.77
C THR A 417 7.20 -4.62 -26.14
N PHE A 418 7.60 -3.57 -26.83
CA PHE A 418 7.21 -3.37 -28.23
C PHE A 418 7.90 -4.43 -29.08
N VAL A 419 7.11 -5.25 -29.79
CA VAL A 419 7.62 -6.22 -30.77
C VAL A 419 7.90 -5.49 -32.08
N ASP A 420 6.96 -4.64 -32.49
CA ASP A 420 7.05 -3.69 -33.59
C ASP A 420 6.07 -2.52 -33.32
N ASP A 421 5.86 -1.66 -34.32
CA ASP A 421 4.99 -0.47 -34.22
C ASP A 421 3.51 -0.82 -33.95
N ASN A 422 3.08 -2.05 -34.25
CA ASN A 422 1.68 -2.49 -34.19
C ASN A 422 1.44 -3.64 -33.20
N ARG A 423 2.47 -4.15 -32.53
CA ARG A 423 2.41 -5.31 -31.62
C ARG A 423 3.14 -5.05 -30.32
N VAL A 424 2.50 -5.43 -29.22
CA VAL A 424 3.06 -5.30 -27.89
C VAL A 424 2.89 -6.59 -27.09
N ALA A 425 3.96 -7.00 -26.41
CA ALA A 425 3.96 -8.11 -25.47
C ALA A 425 3.93 -7.55 -24.04
N THR A 426 2.88 -7.88 -23.28
CA THR A 426 2.73 -7.45 -21.89
C THR A 426 2.85 -8.66 -20.97
N ALA A 427 3.69 -8.56 -19.95
CA ALA A 427 3.86 -9.56 -18.91
C ALA A 427 3.69 -8.92 -17.53
N LEU A 428 2.82 -9.50 -16.72
CA LEU A 428 2.58 -9.13 -15.33
C LEU A 428 3.16 -10.22 -14.44
N SER A 429 3.82 -9.81 -13.35
CA SER A 429 4.37 -10.71 -12.34
C SER A 429 4.09 -10.18 -10.94
N ARG A 430 3.94 -11.10 -9.99
CA ARG A 430 3.72 -10.82 -8.58
C ARG A 430 4.74 -11.54 -7.72
N ASN A 431 5.44 -10.82 -6.85
CA ASN A 431 6.49 -11.34 -5.96
C ASN A 431 7.53 -12.18 -6.74
N GLY A 432 7.86 -11.78 -7.97
CA GLY A 432 8.78 -12.48 -8.87
C GLY A 432 8.21 -13.71 -9.59
N LYS A 433 6.95 -14.11 -9.34
CA LYS A 433 6.25 -15.17 -10.07
C LYS A 433 5.45 -14.61 -11.24
N HIS A 434 5.41 -15.33 -12.35
CA HIS A 434 4.60 -14.96 -13.50
C HIS A 434 3.12 -14.96 -13.12
N ALA A 435 2.40 -13.90 -13.46
CA ALA A 435 0.99 -13.76 -13.17
C ALA A 435 0.13 -13.92 -14.42
N ALA A 436 0.40 -13.10 -15.42
CA ALA A 436 -0.31 -13.14 -16.69
C ALA A 436 0.59 -12.59 -17.79
N SER A 437 0.41 -13.05 -19.02
CA SER A 437 0.98 -12.41 -20.19
C SER A 437 0.01 -12.42 -21.35
N THR A 438 0.17 -11.45 -22.23
CA THR A 438 -0.55 -11.38 -23.50
C THR A 438 0.35 -10.74 -24.54
N VAL A 439 0.18 -11.16 -25.78
CA VAL A 439 0.70 -10.45 -26.95
C VAL A 439 -0.52 -10.09 -27.77
N PHE A 440 -0.63 -8.82 -28.16
CA PHE A 440 -1.72 -8.39 -29.01
C PHE A 440 -1.24 -7.35 -30.01
N SER A 441 -2.02 -7.22 -31.08
CA SER A 441 -1.79 -6.30 -32.18
C SER A 441 -2.91 -5.26 -32.29
N ARG A 442 -2.65 -4.17 -33.03
CA ARG A 442 -3.69 -3.22 -33.44
C ARG A 442 -4.81 -3.88 -34.22
N ALA A 443 -4.45 -4.79 -35.14
CA ALA A 443 -5.41 -5.53 -35.95
C ALA A 443 -6.33 -6.41 -35.09
N GLU A 444 -5.80 -7.06 -34.03
CA GLU A 444 -6.60 -7.84 -33.08
C GLU A 444 -7.58 -7.00 -32.25
N LEU A 445 -7.31 -5.70 -32.09
CA LEU A 445 -8.24 -4.74 -31.49
C LEU A 445 -9.22 -4.17 -32.54
N GLY A 446 -9.10 -4.56 -33.82
CA GLY A 446 -9.94 -4.03 -34.90
C GLY A 446 -9.75 -2.52 -35.09
N LEU A 447 -8.56 -2.00 -34.80
CA LEU A 447 -8.18 -0.62 -35.03
C LEU A 447 -7.69 -0.46 -36.48
N PRO A 448 -8.02 0.66 -37.16
CA PRO A 448 -7.50 0.93 -38.50
C PRO A 448 -5.99 1.11 -38.46
N ASP A 449 -5.32 0.87 -39.59
CA ASP A 449 -3.92 1.25 -39.75
C ASP A 449 -3.79 2.77 -39.63
N ASP A 450 -2.79 3.24 -38.90
CA ASP A 450 -2.53 4.66 -38.69
C ASP A 450 -1.09 4.95 -39.07
N GLY A 451 -0.90 5.91 -39.96
CA GLY A 451 0.43 6.36 -40.37
C GLY A 451 1.19 7.05 -39.24
N ASP A 452 0.49 7.55 -38.21
CA ASP A 452 1.12 8.12 -37.02
C ASP A 452 1.55 7.02 -36.03
N LYS A 453 2.86 6.75 -36.03
CA LYS A 453 3.51 5.82 -35.10
C LYS A 453 3.33 6.21 -33.63
N GLN A 454 3.20 7.51 -33.30
CA GLN A 454 3.01 7.94 -31.92
C GLN A 454 1.61 7.58 -31.43
N CYS A 455 0.59 7.87 -32.24
CA CYS A 455 -0.78 7.42 -32.00
C CYS A 455 -0.85 5.88 -31.87
N ALA A 456 -0.17 5.16 -32.75
CA ALA A 456 -0.07 3.69 -32.70
C ALA A 456 0.47 3.17 -31.37
N ASN A 457 1.63 3.69 -30.97
CA ASN A 457 2.26 3.31 -29.71
C ASN A 457 1.37 3.66 -28.52
N ALA A 458 0.69 4.82 -28.56
CA ALA A 458 -0.21 5.26 -27.51
C ALA A 458 -1.46 4.37 -27.37
N GLN A 459 -2.02 3.88 -28.48
CA GLN A 459 -3.10 2.91 -28.49
C GLN A 459 -2.64 1.55 -27.94
N MET A 460 -1.46 1.06 -28.33
CA MET A 460 -0.89 -0.19 -27.80
C MET A 460 -0.60 -0.11 -26.31
N LEU A 461 -0.04 1.00 -25.83
CA LEU A 461 0.15 1.24 -24.40
C LEU A 461 -1.18 1.36 -23.67
N THR A 462 -2.23 1.91 -24.29
CA THR A 462 -3.58 1.91 -23.71
C THR A 462 -4.13 0.49 -23.57
N GLY A 463 -3.92 -0.39 -24.54
CA GLY A 463 -4.23 -1.81 -24.45
C GLY A 463 -3.48 -2.52 -23.32
N ALA A 464 -2.17 -2.26 -23.19
CA ALA A 464 -1.34 -2.84 -22.15
C ALA A 464 -1.76 -2.35 -20.75
N ALA A 465 -2.08 -1.06 -20.63
CA ALA A 465 -2.59 -0.46 -19.41
C ALA A 465 -3.92 -1.10 -18.97
N ALA A 466 -4.85 -1.31 -19.91
CA ALA A 466 -6.10 -2.00 -19.66
C ALA A 466 -5.88 -3.47 -19.23
N PHE A 467 -4.97 -4.18 -19.89
CA PHE A 467 -4.58 -5.55 -19.52
C PHE A 467 -4.08 -5.62 -18.08
N ILE A 468 -3.13 -4.76 -17.71
CA ILE A 468 -2.57 -4.74 -16.36
C ILE A 468 -3.66 -4.38 -15.34
N LEU A 469 -4.47 -3.36 -15.61
CA LEU A 469 -5.49 -2.88 -14.67
C LEU A 469 -6.57 -3.94 -14.39
N VAL A 470 -7.08 -4.61 -15.42
CA VAL A 470 -8.09 -5.66 -15.28
C VAL A 470 -7.54 -6.84 -14.47
N HIS A 471 -6.32 -7.33 -14.78
CA HIS A 471 -5.72 -8.43 -14.00
C HIS A 471 -5.41 -8.03 -12.56
N LEU A 472 -4.96 -6.81 -12.31
CA LEU A 472 -4.79 -6.31 -10.94
C LEU A 472 -6.13 -6.24 -10.20
N SER A 473 -7.23 -5.92 -10.88
CA SER A 473 -8.56 -5.82 -10.26
C SER A 473 -9.14 -7.16 -9.79
N GLU A 474 -8.70 -8.28 -10.38
CA GLU A 474 -9.10 -9.63 -9.96
C GLU A 474 -8.66 -9.93 -8.52
N VAL A 475 -7.49 -9.41 -8.15
CA VAL A 475 -6.89 -9.62 -6.83
C VAL A 475 -6.94 -8.38 -5.94
N HIS A 476 -7.25 -7.20 -6.46
CA HIS A 476 -7.43 -5.96 -5.68
C HIS A 476 -8.85 -5.41 -5.86
N PRO A 477 -9.81 -5.78 -5.00
CA PRO A 477 -11.22 -5.42 -5.16
C PRO A 477 -11.49 -3.92 -5.29
N ALA A 478 -10.67 -3.09 -4.64
CA ALA A 478 -10.77 -1.63 -4.74
C ALA A 478 -10.60 -1.09 -6.18
N LEU A 479 -9.85 -1.78 -7.04
CA LEU A 479 -9.71 -1.40 -8.45
C LEU A 479 -10.92 -1.81 -9.29
N ARG A 480 -11.65 -2.84 -8.87
CA ARG A 480 -12.80 -3.37 -9.60
C ARG A 480 -13.98 -2.40 -9.59
N GLU A 481 -14.14 -1.64 -8.51
CA GLU A 481 -15.17 -0.60 -8.39
C GLU A 481 -15.04 0.47 -9.49
N ASP A 482 -13.81 0.79 -9.89
CA ASP A 482 -13.53 1.85 -10.87
C ASP A 482 -13.56 1.34 -12.33
N LEU A 483 -13.81 0.03 -12.53
CA LEU A 483 -13.89 -0.62 -13.85
C LEU A 483 -15.32 -0.83 -14.34
N PHE A 484 -16.33 -0.40 -13.59
CA PHE A 484 -17.75 -0.43 -14.01
C PHE A 484 -18.21 -1.79 -14.53
N GLY A 485 -17.78 -2.86 -13.87
CA GLY A 485 -18.16 -4.23 -14.21
C GLY A 485 -17.32 -4.89 -15.31
N ALA A 486 -16.36 -4.16 -15.90
CA ALA A 486 -15.46 -4.72 -16.91
C ALA A 486 -14.57 -5.84 -16.34
N GLN A 487 -14.56 -6.97 -17.04
CA GLN A 487 -13.79 -8.18 -16.78
C GLN A 487 -12.82 -8.49 -17.91
N ARG A 488 -13.02 -7.93 -19.11
CA ARG A 488 -12.15 -8.14 -20.27
C ARG A 488 -11.43 -6.86 -20.66
N TRP A 489 -10.10 -6.93 -20.63
CA TRP A 489 -9.24 -5.78 -20.91
C TRP A 489 -9.40 -5.21 -22.32
N LYS A 490 -9.75 -6.04 -23.32
CA LYS A 490 -10.01 -5.57 -24.69
C LYS A 490 -11.16 -4.56 -24.73
N SER A 491 -12.25 -4.83 -23.99
CA SER A 491 -13.39 -3.91 -23.88
C SER A 491 -12.97 -2.56 -23.30
N VAL A 492 -12.20 -2.57 -22.20
CA VAL A 492 -11.68 -1.35 -21.57
C VAL A 492 -10.75 -0.58 -22.52
N ALA A 493 -9.85 -1.27 -23.21
CA ALA A 493 -8.93 -0.66 -24.17
C ALA A 493 -9.70 0.03 -25.31
N LEU A 494 -10.65 -0.67 -25.94
CA LEU A 494 -11.47 -0.16 -27.03
C LEU A 494 -12.33 1.03 -26.59
N GLN A 495 -12.99 0.92 -25.44
CA GLN A 495 -13.79 1.98 -24.86
C GLN A 495 -12.98 3.27 -24.64
N VAL A 496 -11.74 3.14 -24.18
CA VAL A 496 -10.89 4.29 -23.87
C VAL A 496 -10.24 4.87 -25.12
N ILE A 497 -9.85 4.03 -26.08
CA ILE A 497 -9.38 4.50 -27.40
C ILE A 497 -10.50 5.28 -28.09
N ALA A 498 -11.72 4.73 -28.11
CA ALA A 498 -12.87 5.35 -28.76
C ALA A 498 -13.26 6.72 -28.16
N ARG A 499 -13.06 6.92 -26.84
CA ARG A 499 -13.36 8.18 -26.16
C ARG A 499 -12.27 9.25 -26.34
N SER A 500 -11.04 8.84 -26.63
CA SER A 500 -9.87 9.72 -26.64
C SER A 500 -9.71 10.41 -27.98
N LYS A 501 -9.95 11.73 -28.03
CA LYS A 501 -9.78 12.54 -29.25
C LYS A 501 -8.36 12.44 -29.84
N SER A 502 -7.35 12.24 -28.99
CA SER A 502 -5.95 12.12 -29.40
C SER A 502 -5.53 10.73 -29.90
N LEU A 503 -6.39 9.71 -29.72
CA LEU A 503 -6.10 8.33 -30.17
C LEU A 503 -6.92 7.93 -31.38
N LEU A 504 -7.78 8.81 -31.87
CA LEU A 504 -8.51 8.65 -33.12
C LEU A 504 -8.05 9.76 -34.06
N ALA A 505 -7.73 9.38 -35.30
CA ALA A 505 -7.40 10.32 -36.35
C ALA A 505 -8.48 11.41 -36.47
N ASP A 506 -8.06 12.62 -36.86
CA ASP A 506 -8.99 13.70 -37.19
C ASP A 506 -9.55 13.50 -38.59
N SER A 507 -10.47 12.54 -38.70
CA SER A 507 -11.15 12.21 -39.94
C SER A 507 -12.65 12.53 -39.84
N PRO A 508 -13.32 12.81 -40.96
CA PRO A 508 -14.77 12.94 -41.00
C PRO A 508 -15.49 11.67 -40.49
N GLU A 509 -14.84 10.51 -40.61
CA GLU A 509 -15.34 9.21 -40.13
C GLU A 509 -15.04 8.93 -38.65
N ARG A 510 -14.45 9.88 -37.91
CA ARG A 510 -14.08 9.70 -36.50
C ARG A 510 -15.27 9.27 -35.64
N MET A 511 -16.45 9.87 -35.86
CA MET A 511 -17.64 9.52 -35.08
C MET A 511 -18.13 8.10 -35.40
N ALA A 512 -18.15 7.71 -36.67
CA ALA A 512 -18.49 6.35 -37.08
C ALA A 512 -17.52 5.31 -36.50
N THR A 513 -16.21 5.60 -36.56
CA THR A 513 -15.16 4.77 -35.96
C THR A 513 -15.34 4.66 -34.45
N ARG A 514 -15.68 5.77 -33.77
CA ARG A 514 -15.98 5.77 -32.33
C ARG A 514 -17.15 4.85 -31.99
N VAL A 515 -18.25 4.92 -32.76
CA VAL A 515 -19.42 4.06 -32.55
C VAL A 515 -19.05 2.58 -32.75
N ASP A 516 -18.34 2.25 -33.83
CA ASP A 516 -17.90 0.87 -34.12
C ASP A 516 -16.99 0.30 -33.02
N LEU A 517 -15.99 1.06 -32.56
CA LEU A 517 -15.12 0.63 -31.47
C LEU A 517 -15.86 0.44 -30.15
N LEU A 518 -16.84 1.29 -29.84
CA LEU A 518 -17.67 1.14 -28.65
C LEU A 518 -18.61 -0.06 -28.75
N ALA A 519 -19.17 -0.32 -29.93
CA ALA A 519 -19.97 -1.53 -30.18
C ALA A 519 -19.13 -2.80 -29.98
N LYS A 520 -17.91 -2.82 -30.53
CA LYS A 520 -16.93 -3.90 -30.29
C LYS A 520 -16.60 -4.03 -28.80
N ALA A 521 -16.38 -2.92 -28.09
CA ALA A 521 -16.12 -2.95 -26.65
C ALA A 521 -17.27 -3.60 -25.86
N VAL A 522 -18.52 -3.29 -26.20
CA VAL A 522 -19.72 -3.87 -25.57
C VAL A 522 -19.88 -5.34 -25.92
N ASN A 523 -19.56 -5.75 -27.15
CA ASN A 523 -19.61 -7.16 -27.57
C ASN A 523 -18.52 -8.00 -26.90
N GLU A 524 -17.32 -7.43 -26.76
CA GLU A 524 -16.21 -8.07 -26.05
C GLU A 524 -16.58 -8.30 -24.58
N ASP A 525 -17.22 -7.32 -23.92
CA ASP A 525 -17.63 -7.42 -22.52
C ASP A 525 -19.00 -6.78 -22.27
N PRO A 526 -20.09 -7.58 -22.31
CA PRO A 526 -21.43 -7.08 -22.03
C PRO A 526 -21.63 -6.57 -20.60
N GLY A 527 -20.71 -6.88 -19.68
CA GLY A 527 -20.71 -6.42 -18.29
C GLY A 527 -19.99 -5.09 -18.07
N ASN A 528 -19.32 -4.54 -19.08
CA ASN A 528 -18.72 -3.21 -19.02
C ASN A 528 -19.81 -2.14 -19.22
N ASP A 529 -20.44 -1.73 -18.12
CA ASP A 529 -21.53 -0.76 -18.13
C ASP A 529 -21.08 0.59 -18.69
N LEU A 530 -19.84 1.01 -18.43
CA LEU A 530 -19.29 2.26 -18.98
C LEU A 530 -19.22 2.22 -20.51
N ALA A 531 -18.70 1.15 -21.10
CA ALA A 531 -18.66 1.00 -22.56
C ALA A 531 -20.05 1.03 -23.18
N ARG A 532 -21.03 0.45 -22.50
CA ARG A 532 -22.42 0.41 -22.95
C ARG A 532 -23.07 1.81 -22.95
N PHE A 533 -22.94 2.56 -21.86
CA PHE A 533 -23.47 3.93 -21.82
C PHE A 533 -22.73 4.84 -22.81
N GLU A 534 -21.41 4.69 -22.97
CA GLU A 534 -20.64 5.43 -23.98
C GLU A 534 -21.06 5.08 -25.41
N HIS A 535 -21.35 3.81 -25.71
CA HIS A 535 -21.90 3.40 -26.99
C HIS A 535 -23.23 4.09 -27.26
N VAL A 536 -24.15 4.05 -26.29
CA VAL A 536 -25.47 4.69 -26.40
C VAL A 536 -25.31 6.21 -26.60
N TRP A 537 -24.48 6.90 -25.81
CA TRP A 537 -24.18 8.32 -26.03
C TRP A 537 -23.57 8.61 -27.40
N ALA A 538 -22.69 7.74 -27.92
CA ALA A 538 -22.05 7.93 -29.21
C ALA A 538 -23.01 7.74 -30.39
N VAL A 539 -23.90 6.74 -30.33
CA VAL A 539 -24.92 6.49 -31.37
C VAL A 539 -25.84 7.70 -31.52
N TYR A 540 -26.36 8.22 -30.40
CA TYR A 540 -27.23 9.40 -30.45
C TYR A 540 -26.46 10.69 -30.75
N GLY A 541 -25.24 10.84 -30.24
CA GLY A 541 -24.39 11.99 -30.55
C GLY A 541 -23.90 12.05 -32.00
N ALA A 542 -24.03 10.97 -32.77
CA ALA A 542 -23.77 10.96 -34.21
C ALA A 542 -24.94 11.53 -35.03
N GLN A 543 -26.13 11.67 -34.44
CA GLN A 543 -27.30 12.22 -35.11
C GLN A 543 -27.31 13.75 -34.99
N PRO A 544 -27.70 14.50 -36.05
CA PRO A 544 -27.96 15.92 -35.94
C PRO A 544 -29.02 16.19 -34.87
N TYR A 545 -28.83 17.26 -34.08
CA TYR A 545 -29.74 17.60 -32.97
C TYR A 545 -31.21 17.79 -33.43
N THR A 546 -31.41 18.24 -34.67
CA THR A 546 -32.74 18.41 -35.28
C THR A 546 -33.45 17.10 -35.62
N GLN A 547 -32.72 15.99 -35.69
CA GLN A 547 -33.21 14.65 -36.00
C GLN A 547 -33.21 13.74 -34.75
N MET A 548 -32.76 14.25 -33.61
CA MET A 548 -32.61 13.46 -32.39
C MET A 548 -33.97 13.16 -31.77
N ASP A 549 -34.27 11.87 -31.63
CA ASP A 549 -35.41 11.40 -30.85
C ASP A 549 -35.02 11.35 -29.36
N PHE A 550 -35.27 12.47 -28.66
CA PHE A 550 -34.98 12.62 -27.24
C PHE A 550 -35.71 11.59 -26.36
N ALA A 551 -36.94 11.22 -26.73
CA ALA A 551 -37.75 10.28 -25.97
C ALA A 551 -37.20 8.86 -26.09
N ALA A 552 -36.91 8.41 -27.31
CA ALA A 552 -36.30 7.11 -27.55
C ALA A 552 -34.90 7.01 -26.90
N PHE A 553 -34.12 8.09 -26.96
CA PHE A 553 -32.82 8.15 -26.30
C PHE A 553 -32.93 7.98 -24.79
N ALA A 554 -33.79 8.79 -24.16
CA ALA A 554 -33.99 8.75 -22.72
C ALA A 554 -34.58 7.42 -22.25
N ALA A 555 -35.50 6.83 -23.03
CA ALA A 555 -36.05 5.50 -22.78
C ALA A 555 -34.97 4.41 -22.84
N THR A 556 -34.08 4.47 -23.84
CA THR A 556 -32.95 3.54 -23.98
C THR A 556 -32.01 3.64 -22.78
N LEU A 557 -31.62 4.86 -22.38
CA LEU A 557 -30.77 5.09 -21.21
C LEU A 557 -31.44 4.62 -19.91
N GLY A 558 -32.73 4.93 -19.72
CA GLY A 558 -33.49 4.52 -18.55
C GLY A 558 -33.66 3.00 -18.44
N ALA A 559 -33.88 2.32 -19.57
CA ALA A 559 -33.96 0.86 -19.63
C ALA A 559 -32.60 0.21 -19.27
N GLU A 560 -31.50 0.70 -19.85
CA GLU A 560 -30.16 0.22 -19.50
C GLU A 560 -29.81 0.50 -18.03
N TYR A 561 -30.17 1.67 -17.50
CA TYR A 561 -29.98 1.97 -16.08
C TYR A 561 -30.72 0.96 -15.17
N LYS A 562 -32.02 0.71 -15.42
CA LYS A 562 -32.86 -0.19 -14.62
C LYS A 562 -32.45 -1.67 -14.73
N ASN A 563 -31.99 -2.11 -15.91
CA ASN A 563 -31.65 -3.51 -16.15
C ASN A 563 -30.24 -3.91 -15.67
N ARG A 564 -29.41 -2.94 -15.24
CA ARG A 564 -28.00 -3.17 -14.94
C ARG A 564 -27.67 -3.06 -13.45
N LEU A 565 -26.43 -3.43 -13.13
CA LEU A 565 -25.91 -3.35 -11.77
C LEU A 565 -25.97 -1.90 -11.26
N LEU A 566 -25.73 -0.91 -12.14
CA LEU A 566 -25.68 0.51 -11.79
C LEU A 566 -26.89 1.03 -10.98
N SER A 567 -28.11 0.60 -11.27
CA SER A 567 -29.31 1.00 -10.49
C SER A 567 -29.41 0.31 -9.13
N ARG A 568 -28.80 -0.87 -8.99
CA ARG A 568 -28.81 -1.70 -7.77
C ARG A 568 -27.60 -1.44 -6.87
N VAL A 569 -26.60 -0.73 -7.37
CA VAL A 569 -25.41 -0.39 -6.59
C VAL A 569 -25.83 0.52 -5.42
N GLU A 570 -25.54 0.06 -4.21
CA GLU A 570 -25.69 0.85 -3.00
C GLU A 570 -24.75 2.07 -3.01
N ASP A 571 -25.16 3.14 -2.35
CA ASP A 571 -24.34 4.35 -2.21
C ASP A 571 -23.01 4.12 -1.44
N THR A 572 -22.78 2.92 -0.91
CA THR A 572 -21.52 2.52 -0.26
C THR A 572 -20.40 2.22 -1.26
N ALA A 573 -20.74 1.85 -2.51
CA ALA A 573 -19.79 1.56 -3.58
C ALA A 573 -19.44 2.83 -4.37
N GLU A 574 -18.69 3.72 -3.72
CA GLU A 574 -18.38 5.07 -4.22
C GLU A 574 -17.81 5.13 -5.64
N GLY A 575 -17.10 4.07 -6.11
CA GLY A 575 -16.54 4.03 -7.47
C GLY A 575 -17.58 4.05 -8.61
N TRP A 576 -18.81 3.61 -8.36
CA TRP A 576 -19.90 3.60 -9.35
C TRP A 576 -20.66 4.93 -9.45
N ILE A 577 -20.60 5.75 -8.41
CA ILE A 577 -21.41 6.96 -8.26
C ILE A 577 -21.12 8.00 -9.35
N PRO A 578 -19.87 8.24 -9.81
CA PRO A 578 -19.59 9.13 -10.92
C PRO A 578 -20.36 8.78 -12.21
N LEU A 579 -20.44 7.49 -12.54
CA LEU A 579 -21.21 7.02 -13.70
C LEU A 579 -22.70 7.18 -13.46
N LYS A 580 -23.19 6.84 -12.25
CA LYS A 580 -24.59 7.00 -11.84
C LYS A 580 -25.08 8.44 -12.01
N ILE A 581 -24.30 9.41 -11.51
CA ILE A 581 -24.56 10.86 -11.66
C ILE A 581 -24.67 11.25 -13.13
N ARG A 582 -23.72 10.83 -13.98
CA ARG A 582 -23.73 11.16 -15.42
C ARG A 582 -24.93 10.56 -16.14
N VAL A 583 -25.28 9.31 -15.83
CA VAL A 583 -26.43 8.61 -16.42
C VAL A 583 -27.74 9.28 -15.98
N LEU A 584 -27.93 9.55 -14.69
CA LEU A 584 -29.14 10.20 -14.17
C LEU A 584 -29.32 11.62 -14.72
N TYR A 585 -28.25 12.41 -14.76
CA TYR A 585 -28.27 13.72 -15.40
C TYR A 585 -28.66 13.62 -16.88
N SER A 586 -28.09 12.65 -17.61
CA SER A 586 -28.43 12.43 -19.02
C SER A 586 -29.91 12.04 -19.17
N ILE A 587 -30.41 11.09 -18.37
CA ILE A 587 -31.82 10.68 -18.40
C ILE A 587 -32.73 11.89 -18.13
N ALA A 588 -32.48 12.63 -17.06
CA ALA A 588 -33.29 13.79 -16.69
C ALA A 588 -33.32 14.86 -17.79
N ALA A 589 -32.15 15.23 -18.33
CA ALA A 589 -32.03 16.24 -19.37
C ALA A 589 -32.70 15.79 -20.69
N GLN A 590 -32.50 14.55 -21.11
CA GLN A 590 -33.10 14.04 -22.36
C GLN A 590 -34.62 13.88 -22.23
N ARG A 591 -35.13 13.41 -21.08
CA ARG A 591 -36.58 13.37 -20.80
C ARG A 591 -37.20 14.76 -20.78
N LEU A 592 -36.52 15.76 -20.22
CA LEU A 592 -36.96 17.15 -20.26
C LEU A 592 -37.01 17.68 -21.70
N ASN A 593 -35.98 17.42 -22.50
CA ASN A 593 -35.98 17.79 -23.93
C ASN A 593 -37.12 17.10 -24.70
N ALA A 594 -37.38 15.82 -24.41
CA ALA A 594 -38.51 15.09 -24.97
C ALA A 594 -39.86 15.74 -24.59
N TYR A 595 -40.03 16.12 -23.32
CA TYR A 595 -41.22 16.85 -22.85
C TYR A 595 -41.45 18.16 -23.61
N ILE A 596 -40.39 18.89 -23.97
CA ILE A 596 -40.48 20.19 -24.64
C ILE A 596 -40.73 20.01 -26.15
N ALA A 597 -40.09 19.01 -26.75
CA ALA A 597 -40.19 18.75 -28.19
C ALA A 597 -41.49 18.04 -28.59
N SER A 598 -42.18 17.39 -27.64
CA SER A 598 -43.35 16.56 -27.90
C SER A 598 -44.67 17.32 -27.79
N ASP A 599 -45.51 17.19 -28.81
CA ASP A 599 -46.94 17.54 -28.78
C ASP A 599 -47.83 16.33 -28.37
N ALA A 600 -47.22 15.20 -27.97
CA ALA A 600 -47.90 13.93 -27.74
C ALA A 600 -48.59 13.84 -26.36
N PRO A 601 -49.63 12.98 -26.21
CA PRO A 601 -50.36 12.80 -24.94
C PRO A 601 -49.48 12.26 -23.79
N ASP A 602 -48.39 11.55 -24.08
CA ASP A 602 -47.50 10.96 -23.06
C ASP A 602 -46.52 11.96 -22.43
N ARG A 603 -46.68 13.25 -22.75
CA ARG A 603 -45.81 14.35 -22.29
C ARG A 603 -45.68 14.36 -20.76
N ASP A 604 -46.76 14.16 -20.01
CA ASP A 604 -46.69 14.16 -18.54
C ASP A 604 -45.86 13.01 -17.96
N GLN A 605 -45.82 11.87 -18.64
CA GLN A 605 -45.01 10.72 -18.24
C GLN A 605 -43.51 11.01 -18.39
N GLU A 606 -43.11 11.67 -19.48
CA GLU A 606 -41.73 12.10 -19.71
C GLU A 606 -41.23 13.01 -18.59
N ARG A 607 -42.07 13.97 -18.19
CA ARG A 607 -41.78 14.88 -17.07
C ARG A 607 -41.65 14.13 -15.73
N ALA A 608 -42.56 13.20 -15.45
CA ALA A 608 -42.51 12.42 -14.22
C ALA A 608 -41.20 11.61 -14.11
N HIS A 609 -40.79 10.96 -15.21
CA HIS A 609 -39.51 10.24 -15.27
C HIS A 609 -38.30 11.19 -15.18
N ALA A 610 -38.36 12.37 -15.81
CA ALA A 610 -37.32 13.38 -15.68
C ALA A 610 -37.14 13.81 -14.21
N ARG A 611 -38.27 14.00 -13.50
CA ARG A 611 -38.29 14.38 -12.10
C ARG A 611 -37.71 13.30 -11.19
N GLU A 612 -38.11 12.04 -11.37
CA GLU A 612 -37.55 10.90 -10.64
C GLU A 612 -36.01 10.86 -10.76
N ALA A 613 -35.49 10.98 -11.99
CA ALA A 613 -34.05 10.96 -12.23
C ALA A 613 -33.33 12.19 -11.65
N ALA A 614 -33.93 13.39 -11.75
CA ALA A 614 -33.37 14.61 -11.20
C ALA A 614 -33.37 14.62 -9.66
N ASP A 615 -34.40 14.07 -9.02
CA ASP A 615 -34.47 13.93 -7.56
C ASP A 615 -33.44 12.92 -7.04
N GLU A 616 -33.25 11.78 -7.71
CA GLU A 616 -32.19 10.84 -7.37
C GLU A 616 -30.80 11.47 -7.56
N LEU A 617 -30.59 12.21 -8.66
CA LEU A 617 -29.35 12.95 -8.92
C LEU A 617 -29.07 13.97 -7.80
N ARG A 618 -30.06 14.78 -7.44
CA ARG A 618 -29.94 15.77 -6.35
C ARG A 618 -29.57 15.08 -5.03
N ARG A 619 -30.26 14.00 -4.68
CA ARG A 619 -29.98 13.21 -3.46
C ARG A 619 -28.52 12.73 -3.40
N LEU A 620 -27.97 12.28 -4.52
CA LEU A 620 -26.55 11.88 -4.60
C LEU A 620 -25.60 13.07 -4.47
N CYS A 621 -25.95 14.22 -5.06
CA CYS A 621 -25.14 15.43 -5.02
C CYS A 621 -25.16 16.15 -3.66
N GLU A 622 -26.26 16.10 -2.91
CA GLU A 622 -26.41 16.70 -1.57
C GLU A 622 -25.71 15.91 -0.47
N LYS A 623 -25.41 14.63 -0.72
CA LYS A 623 -24.71 13.78 0.23
C LYS A 623 -23.29 14.30 0.47
N THR A 624 -22.93 14.53 1.74
CA THR A 624 -21.65 15.17 2.13
C THR A 624 -20.62 14.21 2.75
N ASP A 625 -21.03 13.00 3.13
CA ASP A 625 -20.21 12.01 3.85
C ASP A 625 -19.38 11.09 2.93
N TRP A 626 -19.22 11.46 1.65
CA TRP A 626 -18.34 10.74 0.71
C TRP A 626 -16.90 10.66 1.24
N LYS A 627 -16.33 9.44 1.24
CA LYS A 627 -14.95 9.17 1.69
C LYS A 627 -13.92 9.60 0.63
N ARG A 628 -14.26 9.48 -0.66
CA ARG A 628 -13.46 9.97 -1.79
C ARG A 628 -13.61 11.49 -1.96
N LYS A 629 -12.49 12.22 -1.99
CA LYS A 629 -12.46 13.70 -2.14
C LYS A 629 -12.84 14.10 -3.57
N GLU A 630 -12.46 13.27 -4.54
CA GLU A 630 -12.72 13.46 -5.96
C GLU A 630 -14.23 13.39 -6.22
N LEU A 631 -14.89 12.33 -5.74
CA LEU A 631 -16.35 12.21 -5.76
C LEU A 631 -17.03 13.39 -5.06
N ARG A 632 -16.56 13.80 -3.87
CA ARG A 632 -17.10 14.97 -3.17
C ARG A 632 -17.01 16.24 -4.02
N ARG A 633 -15.86 16.49 -4.65
CA ARG A 633 -15.68 17.63 -5.56
C ARG A 633 -16.61 17.52 -6.77
N GLN A 634 -16.80 16.31 -7.30
CA GLN A 634 -17.70 16.07 -8.42
C GLN A 634 -19.16 16.35 -8.01
N THR A 635 -19.62 15.87 -6.85
CA THR A 635 -20.99 16.10 -6.36
C THR A 635 -21.23 17.58 -6.04
N GLU A 636 -20.26 18.27 -5.44
CA GLU A 636 -20.31 19.72 -5.23
C GLU A 636 -20.41 20.47 -6.57
N THR A 637 -19.64 20.05 -7.58
CA THR A 637 -19.67 20.66 -8.92
C THR A 637 -20.98 20.37 -9.65
N MET A 638 -21.55 19.17 -9.46
CA MET A 638 -22.79 18.73 -10.12
C MET A 638 -24.06 19.17 -9.41
N LEU A 639 -23.99 19.60 -8.15
CA LEU A 639 -25.17 20.04 -7.38
C LEU A 639 -25.90 21.22 -8.05
N PRO A 640 -25.23 22.29 -8.51
CA PRO A 640 -25.92 23.37 -9.25
C PRO A 640 -26.66 22.89 -10.50
N HIS A 641 -26.07 21.95 -11.24
CA HIS A 641 -26.70 21.34 -12.42
C HIS A 641 -27.96 20.54 -12.06
N ALA A 642 -27.90 19.76 -10.98
CA ALA A 642 -29.03 18.99 -10.48
C ALA A 642 -30.17 19.91 -10.00
N LEU A 643 -29.85 20.96 -9.27
CA LEU A 643 -30.82 21.96 -8.82
C LEU A 643 -31.45 22.70 -10.00
N ASN A 644 -30.65 23.09 -11.00
CA ASN A 644 -31.17 23.73 -12.19
C ASN A 644 -32.15 22.84 -12.96
N LEU A 645 -31.87 21.53 -13.10
CA LEU A 645 -32.82 20.58 -13.70
C LEU A 645 -34.15 20.53 -12.94
N ILE A 646 -34.12 20.54 -11.60
CA ILE A 646 -35.33 20.60 -10.77
C ILE A 646 -36.08 21.91 -11.00
N HIS A 647 -35.38 23.05 -11.11
CA HIS A 647 -35.99 24.33 -11.42
C HIS A 647 -36.63 24.35 -12.81
N CYS A 648 -35.97 23.77 -13.82
CA CYS A 648 -36.55 23.64 -15.16
C CYS A 648 -37.83 22.81 -15.13
N LEU A 649 -37.82 21.67 -14.42
CA LEU A 649 -39.00 20.81 -14.27
C LEU A 649 -40.15 21.49 -13.54
N ASN A 650 -39.84 22.33 -12.56
CA ASN A 650 -40.85 23.17 -11.89
C ASN A 650 -41.39 24.26 -12.82
N ALA A 651 -40.52 24.88 -13.62
CA ALA A 651 -40.92 25.96 -14.53
C ALA A 651 -41.90 25.47 -15.61
N VAL A 652 -41.81 24.20 -16.02
CA VAL A 652 -42.70 23.58 -17.00
C VAL A 652 -43.92 22.88 -16.39
N ASP A 653 -44.06 22.86 -15.06
CA ASP A 653 -45.19 22.21 -14.39
C ASP A 653 -46.44 23.11 -14.39
N PRO A 654 -47.60 22.65 -14.92
CA PRO A 654 -48.81 23.47 -14.96
C PRO A 654 -49.52 23.56 -13.60
N THR A 655 -49.10 22.85 -12.55
CA THR A 655 -49.75 22.95 -11.23
C THR A 655 -49.55 24.32 -10.57
N GLU A 656 -50.56 24.80 -9.84
CA GLU A 656 -50.59 26.15 -9.25
C GLU A 656 -49.55 26.33 -8.12
N GLU A 657 -49.33 25.27 -7.34
CA GLU A 657 -48.33 25.23 -6.27
C GLU A 657 -46.91 25.42 -6.85
N THR A 658 -46.61 24.72 -7.95
CA THR A 658 -45.32 24.82 -8.62
C THR A 658 -45.17 26.13 -9.39
N ARG A 659 -46.24 26.72 -9.93
CA ARG A 659 -46.24 28.09 -10.49
C ARG A 659 -45.86 29.14 -9.46
N THR A 660 -46.30 28.99 -8.21
CA THR A 660 -45.93 29.91 -7.11
C THR A 660 -44.45 29.80 -6.78
N ALA A 661 -43.90 28.57 -6.75
CA ALA A 661 -42.46 28.34 -6.60
C ALA A 661 -41.64 28.89 -7.78
N ALA A 662 -42.15 28.76 -9.02
CA ALA A 662 -41.52 29.30 -10.22
C ALA A 662 -41.50 30.84 -10.25
N ARG A 663 -42.53 31.51 -9.68
CA ARG A 663 -42.50 32.97 -9.46
C ARG A 663 -41.41 33.39 -8.47
N GLY A 664 -41.13 32.57 -7.45
CA GLY A 664 -39.94 32.73 -6.61
C GLY A 664 -38.64 32.55 -7.40
N ALA A 665 -38.61 31.59 -8.33
CA ALA A 665 -37.49 31.37 -9.25
C ALA A 665 -37.35 32.44 -10.35
N ALA A 666 -38.32 33.34 -10.55
CA ALA A 666 -38.11 34.53 -11.39
C ALA A 666 -37.05 35.48 -10.78
N GLN A 667 -36.71 35.27 -9.50
CA GLN A 667 -35.55 35.85 -8.82
C GLN A 667 -34.34 34.91 -8.81
N HIS A 668 -34.24 33.96 -9.75
CA HIS A 668 -33.07 33.07 -9.84
C HIS A 668 -31.81 33.95 -9.85
N PRO A 669 -30.99 33.88 -8.80
CA PRO A 669 -29.84 34.75 -8.69
C PRO A 669 -28.92 34.39 -9.85
N HIS A 670 -28.60 35.33 -10.74
CA HIS A 670 -27.40 35.21 -11.55
C HIS A 670 -26.25 35.23 -10.55
N PRO A 671 -25.64 34.08 -10.21
CA PRO A 671 -24.56 34.12 -9.24
C PRO A 671 -23.47 34.99 -9.87
N GLY A 672 -23.09 36.08 -9.20
CA GLY A 672 -22.04 37.01 -9.65
C GLY A 672 -20.63 36.40 -9.63
N GLN A 673 -20.52 35.10 -9.87
CA GLN A 673 -19.30 34.30 -9.88
C GLN A 673 -19.08 33.76 -11.30
N PRO A 674 -17.82 33.41 -11.67
CA PRO A 674 -17.57 32.73 -12.93
C PRO A 674 -18.28 31.37 -12.94
N ILE A 675 -19.41 31.29 -13.63
CA ILE A 675 -20.13 30.04 -13.90
C ILE A 675 -19.45 29.27 -15.02
N SER A 676 -19.58 27.94 -14.99
CA SER A 676 -19.08 27.12 -16.10
C SER A 676 -19.92 27.40 -17.36
N PRO A 677 -19.33 27.38 -18.57
CA PRO A 677 -20.09 27.57 -19.81
C PRO A 677 -21.28 26.61 -19.96
N ARG A 678 -21.14 25.39 -19.40
CA ARG A 678 -22.23 24.41 -19.39
C ARG A 678 -23.37 24.81 -18.46
N LEU A 679 -23.08 25.30 -17.26
CA LEU A 679 -24.11 25.75 -16.32
C LEU A 679 -24.81 27.00 -16.85
N ALA A 680 -24.06 27.93 -17.48
CA ALA A 680 -24.64 29.09 -18.17
C ALA A 680 -25.64 28.66 -19.26
N TYR A 681 -25.27 27.67 -20.08
CA TYR A 681 -26.18 27.12 -21.09
C TYR A 681 -27.49 26.62 -20.46
N GLU A 682 -27.39 25.91 -19.34
CA GLU A 682 -28.55 25.34 -18.65
C GLU A 682 -29.41 26.41 -17.94
N TYR A 683 -28.80 27.48 -17.42
CA TYR A 683 -29.54 28.65 -16.93
C TYR A 683 -30.28 29.37 -18.06
N ALA A 684 -29.68 29.49 -19.23
CA ALA A 684 -30.38 30.02 -20.39
C ALA A 684 -31.62 29.18 -20.75
N CYS A 685 -31.53 27.85 -20.68
CA CYS A 685 -32.71 26.98 -20.84
C CYS A 685 -33.77 27.25 -19.77
N LEU A 686 -33.39 27.37 -18.49
CA LEU A 686 -34.32 27.69 -17.40
C LEU A 686 -35.05 29.01 -17.66
N HIS A 687 -34.31 30.06 -18.01
CA HIS A 687 -34.88 31.38 -18.33
C HIS A 687 -35.88 31.31 -19.49
N MET A 688 -35.61 30.48 -20.50
CA MET A 688 -36.57 30.26 -21.59
C MET A 688 -37.83 29.52 -21.14
N PHE A 689 -37.72 28.53 -20.25
CA PHE A 689 -38.92 27.86 -19.70
C PHE A 689 -39.78 28.80 -18.87
N ILE A 690 -39.16 29.66 -18.06
CA ILE A 690 -39.88 30.68 -17.30
C ILE A 690 -40.57 31.66 -18.26
N ALA A 691 -39.88 32.11 -19.31
CA ALA A 691 -40.43 33.03 -20.31
C ALA A 691 -41.63 32.45 -21.09
N GLN A 692 -41.74 31.12 -21.19
CA GLN A 692 -42.83 30.42 -21.89
C GLN A 692 -44.09 30.24 -21.03
N GLN A 693 -44.06 30.59 -19.74
CA GLN A 693 -45.23 30.44 -18.88
C GLN A 693 -46.37 31.36 -19.34
N PRO A 694 -47.60 30.82 -19.51
CA PRO A 694 -48.73 31.59 -20.04
C PRO A 694 -49.16 32.74 -19.12
N ASP A 695 -48.98 32.57 -17.81
CA ASP A 695 -49.37 33.54 -16.78
C ASP A 695 -48.31 34.62 -16.52
N LEU A 696 -47.17 34.59 -17.22
CA LEU A 696 -46.07 35.53 -16.98
C LEU A 696 -46.29 36.84 -17.73
N ALA A 697 -46.21 37.97 -17.00
CA ALA A 697 -46.34 39.30 -17.58
C ALA A 697 -45.35 39.51 -18.74
N ALA A 698 -45.78 40.22 -19.80
CA ALA A 698 -44.97 40.44 -21.00
C ALA A 698 -43.59 41.06 -20.70
N SER A 699 -43.53 42.05 -19.80
CA SER A 699 -42.29 42.69 -19.38
C SER A 699 -41.32 41.71 -18.71
N LEU A 700 -41.83 40.78 -17.89
CA LEU A 700 -41.01 39.75 -17.25
C LEU A 700 -40.52 38.72 -18.27
N ARG A 701 -41.33 38.35 -19.27
CA ARG A 701 -40.89 37.47 -20.37
C ARG A 701 -39.69 38.06 -21.13
N ASP A 702 -39.72 39.35 -21.43
CA ASP A 702 -38.61 40.04 -22.11
C ASP A 702 -37.34 40.11 -21.26
N ILE A 703 -37.48 40.29 -19.94
CA ILE A 703 -36.36 40.23 -19.00
C ILE A 703 -35.73 38.83 -19.01
N GLN A 704 -36.54 37.78 -18.90
CA GLN A 704 -36.05 36.39 -18.91
C GLN A 704 -35.35 36.03 -20.23
N ARG A 705 -35.90 36.45 -21.38
CA ARG A 705 -35.22 36.29 -22.68
C ARG A 705 -33.87 37.02 -22.73
N THR A 706 -33.80 38.20 -22.13
CA THR A 706 -32.55 38.96 -22.05
C THR A 706 -31.50 38.24 -21.18
N TYR A 707 -31.92 37.69 -20.05
CA TYR A 707 -31.05 36.85 -19.20
C TYR A 707 -30.57 35.58 -19.91
N ALA A 708 -31.46 34.88 -20.63
CA ALA A 708 -31.06 33.74 -21.44
C ALA A 708 -29.96 34.08 -22.46
N LEU A 709 -30.07 35.25 -23.13
CA LEU A 709 -29.05 35.71 -24.08
C LEU A 709 -27.73 36.09 -23.41
N GLN A 710 -27.76 36.64 -22.20
CA GLN A 710 -26.55 36.95 -21.41
C GLN A 710 -25.82 35.66 -21.00
N ASP A 711 -26.56 34.65 -20.55
CA ASP A 711 -25.96 33.36 -20.19
C ASP A 711 -25.41 32.63 -21.43
N LEU A 712 -26.11 32.70 -22.58
CA LEU A 712 -25.62 32.15 -23.84
C LEU A 712 -24.32 32.80 -24.33
N GLN A 713 -24.08 34.09 -24.04
CA GLN A 713 -22.79 34.73 -24.34
C GLN A 713 -21.63 34.02 -23.63
N SER A 714 -21.86 33.55 -22.40
CA SER A 714 -20.86 32.81 -21.62
C SER A 714 -20.76 31.33 -22.02
N ALA A 715 -21.82 30.77 -22.57
CA ALA A 715 -21.90 29.35 -22.95
C ALA A 715 -21.34 29.04 -24.35
N LEU A 716 -21.57 29.91 -25.33
CA LEU A 716 -21.34 29.64 -26.76
C LEU A 716 -19.92 29.96 -27.22
N LEU A 717 -18.94 29.32 -26.57
CA LEU A 717 -17.52 29.52 -26.83
C LEU A 717 -16.99 28.83 -28.09
N THR A 718 -17.67 27.79 -28.58
CA THR A 718 -17.23 26.97 -29.72
C THR A 718 -18.32 26.84 -30.79
N ASP A 719 -17.94 26.57 -32.04
CA ASP A 719 -18.90 26.35 -33.13
C ASP A 719 -19.82 25.15 -32.90
N ALA A 720 -19.32 24.12 -32.19
CA ALA A 720 -20.15 23.00 -31.74
C ALA A 720 -21.26 23.49 -30.80
N ASN A 721 -20.92 24.28 -29.77
CA ASN A 721 -21.92 24.83 -28.85
C ASN A 721 -22.95 25.72 -29.58
N ARG A 722 -22.50 26.52 -30.56
CA ARG A 722 -23.38 27.35 -31.38
C ARG A 722 -24.35 26.53 -32.22
N THR A 723 -23.86 25.44 -32.81
CA THR A 723 -24.67 24.50 -33.58
C THR A 723 -25.69 23.79 -32.70
N ASP A 724 -25.28 23.34 -31.51
CA ASP A 724 -26.17 22.71 -30.53
C ASP A 724 -27.28 23.68 -30.10
N ALA A 725 -26.95 24.94 -29.80
CA ALA A 725 -27.92 25.97 -29.43
C ALA A 725 -28.95 26.26 -30.53
N LEU A 726 -28.54 26.22 -31.81
CA LEU A 726 -29.46 26.37 -32.94
C LEU A 726 -30.45 25.20 -33.03
N GLY A 727 -30.00 23.98 -32.70
CA GLY A 727 -30.82 22.77 -32.71
C GLY A 727 -31.74 22.64 -31.49
N ASP A 728 -31.37 23.23 -30.35
CA ASP A 728 -32.04 23.06 -29.06
C ASP A 728 -33.51 23.53 -29.08
N PRO A 729 -34.49 22.70 -28.66
CA PRO A 729 -35.89 23.12 -28.58
C PRO A 729 -36.12 24.24 -27.56
N CYS A 730 -35.28 24.36 -26.52
CA CYS A 730 -35.41 25.40 -25.50
C CYS A 730 -35.29 26.81 -26.10
N PHE A 731 -34.49 26.97 -27.16
CA PHE A 731 -34.20 28.26 -27.79
C PHE A 731 -35.03 28.51 -29.05
N LYS A 732 -36.07 27.71 -29.33
CA LYS A 732 -36.90 27.85 -30.53
C LYS A 732 -37.44 29.29 -30.71
N GLU A 733 -37.87 29.93 -29.62
CA GLU A 733 -38.37 31.31 -29.66
C GLU A 733 -37.27 32.37 -29.89
N LEU A 734 -36.03 32.10 -29.51
CA LEU A 734 -34.90 33.02 -29.69
C LEU A 734 -34.37 33.01 -31.13
N ARG A 735 -34.72 32.02 -31.96
CA ARG A 735 -34.22 31.93 -33.35
C ARG A 735 -34.60 33.15 -34.21
N GLY A 736 -35.67 33.86 -33.85
CA GLY A 736 -36.06 35.12 -34.48
C GLY A 736 -35.27 36.35 -34.00
N ASP A 737 -34.63 36.30 -32.83
CA ASP A 737 -33.92 37.42 -32.22
C ASP A 737 -32.54 37.64 -32.88
N GLU A 738 -32.28 38.85 -33.37
CA GLU A 738 -31.01 39.21 -34.01
C GLU A 738 -29.80 39.03 -33.10
N ARG A 739 -29.96 39.21 -31.78
CA ARG A 739 -28.88 38.98 -30.80
C ARG A 739 -28.52 37.50 -30.75
N PHE A 740 -29.50 36.61 -30.76
CA PHE A 740 -29.27 35.17 -30.78
C PHE A 740 -28.60 34.72 -32.10
N LYS A 741 -29.07 35.23 -33.24
CA LYS A 741 -28.44 34.97 -34.55
C LYS A 741 -26.98 35.41 -34.57
N LYS A 742 -26.65 36.55 -33.96
CA LYS A 742 -25.27 37.02 -33.83
C LYS A 742 -24.42 36.08 -32.97
N LEU A 743 -24.94 35.56 -31.86
CA LEU A 743 -24.22 34.64 -30.97
C LEU A 743 -24.00 33.25 -31.59
N THR A 744 -24.94 32.80 -32.41
CA THR A 744 -24.91 31.47 -33.04
C THR A 744 -24.26 31.46 -34.42
N ARG A 745 -23.83 32.62 -34.95
CA ARG A 745 -23.15 32.71 -36.24
C ARG A 745 -21.87 31.88 -36.21
N ILE A 746 -21.85 30.81 -37.01
CA ILE A 746 -20.67 29.97 -37.20
C ILE A 746 -19.72 30.74 -38.12
N THR A 747 -18.52 31.03 -37.63
CA THR A 747 -17.48 31.64 -38.46
C THR A 747 -17.03 30.56 -39.44
N GLN A 748 -17.41 30.66 -40.71
CA GLN A 748 -16.83 29.79 -41.72
C GLN A 748 -15.33 30.04 -41.73
N ALA A 749 -14.54 29.06 -41.30
CA ALA A 749 -13.11 29.12 -41.45
C ALA A 749 -12.82 29.30 -42.96
N PRO A 750 -11.96 30.25 -43.35
CA PRO A 750 -11.59 30.40 -44.75
C PRO A 750 -11.05 29.06 -45.26
N PRO A 751 -11.36 28.67 -46.51
CA PRO A 751 -11.02 27.35 -47.02
C PRO A 751 -9.51 27.09 -46.89
N PRO A 752 -9.10 25.89 -46.46
CA PRO A 752 -7.69 25.54 -46.32
C PRO A 752 -7.00 25.71 -47.67
N GLY A 753 -6.04 26.65 -47.74
CA GLY A 753 -5.35 27.01 -48.98
C GLY A 753 -5.60 28.44 -49.46
N THR A 754 -6.48 29.22 -48.81
CA THR A 754 -6.56 30.66 -49.05
C THR A 754 -5.32 31.32 -48.41
N PRO A 755 -4.36 31.86 -49.18
CA PRO A 755 -3.22 32.56 -48.60
C PRO A 755 -3.73 33.74 -47.76
N PRO A 756 -3.08 34.06 -46.63
CA PRO A 756 -3.44 35.24 -45.84
C PRO A 756 -3.42 36.45 -46.77
N SER A 757 -4.58 37.07 -46.97
CA SER A 757 -4.68 38.28 -47.78
C SER A 757 -3.76 39.34 -47.18
N ALA A 758 -2.82 39.85 -47.98
CA ALA A 758 -1.77 40.77 -47.57
C ALA A 758 -2.25 42.17 -47.16
N ASP A 759 -3.56 42.41 -47.10
CA ASP A 759 -4.15 43.68 -46.64
C ASP A 759 -4.27 43.69 -45.11
N GLY A 760 -3.11 43.72 -44.45
CA GLY A 760 -2.98 44.12 -43.06
C GLY A 760 -2.88 45.63 -42.94
N SER A 761 -3.99 46.35 -43.06
CA SER A 761 -4.08 47.70 -42.50
C SER A 761 -4.44 47.59 -41.02
N ALA A 762 -3.43 47.79 -40.17
CA ALA A 762 -3.57 47.83 -38.72
C ALA A 762 -4.52 48.96 -38.29
N GLN A 763 -5.55 48.61 -37.51
CA GLN A 763 -6.21 49.47 -36.51
C GLN A 763 -6.60 48.62 -35.30
#